data_AF-A0A1L0E0C1-F1
#
_entry.id   AF-A0A1L0E0C1-F1
#
_cell.length_a   1.000
_cell.length_b   1.000
_cell.length_c   1.000
_cell.angle_alpha   90.00
_cell.angle_beta   90.00
_cell.angle_gamma   90.00
#
_symmetry.space_group_name_H-M   'P 1'
#
loop_
_entity.id
_entity.type
_entity.pdbx_description
1 polymer ?
#
loop_
_entity_poly.entity_id
_entity_poly.type
_entity_poly.pdbx_seq_one_letter_code
_entity_poly.pdbx_strand_id
1 'polypeptide(L)'
;MKLAFLWVFFLYCSSLTNASDVENYSFHGKDKQSFYACGYAMRLIGTFCKASVKGYKCYCTNDNAMLTFTGCLATTGRNTNDVYKFYMYYCEEYYEVKLEHFQLVAAYDRYLKDAKNSSQIPGFNVSQPVDVPLIVANVTYIKLLDDAYKVFYNNFDIAFWAGMGGMGYWALVALIAMVCNWGVVVFPESRNVLNGTFSKLFRKYITLPALGRRKRNVQQNGFNLFDCLVPTRMESLIILGFFVYLLTLCAIEIYHVPNDPIFPNLQMALTRYIADRTGILSTILTPMLLLFGGRNNFLQWVTRWKFSTMIVYHRWIARMIVALAFIHSVGYTYIYAYRGYYAEEMKETWLIWGVVATTCGGVICFQGLLFLRRRAYETFLVLHILLALFWVIGVWFHVSIMGYSQFMYACFSVWGFDRLARVVRLCWFGFPKATLLLLPDDTLRVEVPKPNSWPSISGGHAWIHLLHPLTFWQNHPFTFVDSVEKENTIVFFCKIKKGLTASFCKKLRKYPGQTTTLRVAVDGPYGEPSPVASHSTALYVAGGSGIPGIYSEATAMARNSENSNRKIKLMWVVRELASVAGFTRELHALKELQIETVVYITRQFEVGTAEEFFNSSDLSLEKDKKSETEPLSFVQNTFPHIEFRSGRPELEKSILEELTFSQRSLAIVTCGNPILVDDLRYIVVKHIDGTEKRLDFYEQLQVFLGNYDHSTYYGAGSLGYWALIALIAMVCNWGVVIFPLLRDLFNGTFSKMFRKYITLPALGKRKKNVHQSAFYIFDFLIPSRLESAVIFGFFWFLFVVCAVEIYYVKGDQIFLTKEEGLTRYISDRTGIVCTILTPLLLLFGGRNNFLQWVTRWKFSTMITYHRWIARMVVAMAFIHSVGYTWMYVTEGYYAEEMKEEWLIWGVVATTCGCLICFQALLFLRRRAYEVFLILHILLAGFWIIGMWFHVCVMGYSQFMYSCFAVWGFDRFVRAIRVLWFGFPKAEISLTPDETLKVEVPKPKHWPTVAGGHAWIHFMQPLTFWQNHPFTFIDSVEKKNTIVFYCKVKKGITQSLCKKLQNFPGKSTTMRVAVEGPYGETCPVSNHSSSVYIAGGSGIPGIYSEAVSMAKRSKDSTRKTKLIWIVREIATVAGFLKELTALKHLNIETVVYITREVLAAVAEEFFLKTDLSSLEKDKEGSLNGLSTLEETFPHIEFRFGRPDLKLLIVEEITEAASSVAFVTCGHPLLVDDLRYHVVEQIDHTSKRLDFYEQLQVWA
;
A
#
# COMPACT_ATOMS: atom_id res chain seq x y z
N MET A 1 2.65 -7.05 17.41
CA MET A 1 1.76 -6.71 16.26
C MET A 1 0.28 -6.86 16.58
N LYS A 2 -0.30 -8.07 16.71
CA LYS A 2 -1.76 -8.22 16.96
C LYS A 2 -2.26 -7.45 18.20
N LEU A 3 -1.56 -7.51 19.34
CA LEU A 3 -1.88 -6.68 20.52
C LEU A 3 -1.72 -5.17 20.29
N ALA A 4 -0.79 -4.72 19.44
CA ALA A 4 -0.61 -3.29 19.13
C ALA A 4 -1.76 -2.75 18.27
N PHE A 5 -2.31 -3.57 17.37
CA PHE A 5 -3.54 -3.24 16.64
C PHE A 5 -4.78 -3.23 17.55
N LEU A 6 -4.84 -4.14 18.52
CA LEU A 6 -5.84 -4.10 19.59
C LEU A 6 -5.72 -2.81 20.42
N TRP A 7 -4.52 -2.37 20.80
CA TRP A 7 -4.30 -1.11 21.51
C TRP A 7 -4.65 0.13 20.69
N VAL A 8 -4.28 0.20 19.40
CA VAL A 8 -4.69 1.31 18.52
C VAL A 8 -6.21 1.35 18.34
N PHE A 9 -6.88 0.19 18.26
CA PHE A 9 -8.34 0.11 18.25
C PHE A 9 -8.95 0.54 19.60
N PHE A 10 -8.38 0.10 20.73
CA PHE A 10 -8.84 0.49 22.07
C PHE A 10 -8.72 1.99 22.30
N LEU A 11 -7.57 2.59 21.95
CA LEU A 11 -7.32 4.04 22.03
C LEU A 11 -8.29 4.84 21.14
N TYR A 12 -8.63 4.31 19.95
CA TYR A 12 -9.59 4.94 19.05
C TYR A 12 -11.03 4.81 19.55
N CYS A 13 -11.43 3.65 20.09
CA CYS A 13 -12.74 3.47 20.73
C CYS A 13 -12.88 4.34 22.00
N SER A 14 -11.83 4.49 22.82
CA SER A 14 -11.86 5.42 23.97
C SER A 14 -11.93 6.89 23.54
N SER A 15 -11.45 7.24 22.35
CA SER A 15 -11.66 8.59 21.80
C SER A 15 -13.09 8.85 21.33
N LEU A 16 -13.89 7.79 21.11
CA LEU A 16 -15.31 7.87 20.76
C LEU A 16 -16.23 7.82 21.99
N THR A 17 -15.83 7.16 23.09
CA THR A 17 -16.58 7.21 24.36
C THR A 17 -16.51 8.58 25.04
N ASN A 18 -15.49 9.39 24.72
CA ASN A 18 -15.37 10.77 25.17
C ASN A 18 -16.19 11.77 24.32
N ALA A 19 -16.97 11.28 23.34
CA ALA A 19 -18.04 12.04 22.69
C ALA A 19 -19.39 11.73 23.39
N SER A 20 -19.39 11.80 24.72
CA SER A 20 -20.57 11.56 25.58
C SER A 20 -21.69 12.58 25.38
N ASP A 21 -21.31 13.80 24.99
CA ASP A 21 -22.17 14.97 25.01
C ASP A 21 -22.92 15.11 23.67
N VAL A 22 -23.59 14.02 23.28
CA VAL A 22 -24.52 13.96 22.15
C VAL A 22 -25.88 13.47 22.66
N GLU A 23 -26.46 14.28 23.54
CA GLU A 23 -27.87 14.19 23.90
C GLU A 23 -28.71 14.31 22.61
N ASN A 24 -29.63 13.37 22.36
CA ASN A 24 -30.74 13.49 21.40
C ASN A 24 -31.60 12.21 21.33
N TYR A 25 -31.01 11.01 21.50
CA TYR A 25 -31.80 9.77 21.49
C TYR A 25 -32.47 9.53 22.85
N SER A 26 -33.80 9.41 22.87
CA SER A 26 -34.55 9.02 24.07
C SER A 26 -35.71 8.09 23.74
N PHE A 27 -35.86 7.00 24.49
CA PHE A 27 -36.99 6.07 24.38
C PHE A 27 -38.32 6.80 24.63
N HIS A 28 -39.39 6.34 24.00
CA HIS A 28 -40.68 7.02 24.08
C HIS A 28 -41.47 6.67 25.34
N GLY A 29 -41.38 5.44 25.84
CA GLY A 29 -41.91 5.08 27.17
C GLY A 29 -43.42 5.24 27.34
N LYS A 30 -43.96 4.89 28.52
CA LYS A 30 -45.40 5.06 28.82
C LYS A 30 -45.76 6.52 29.14
N ASP A 31 -44.76 7.30 29.52
CA ASP A 31 -44.86 8.69 29.95
C ASP A 31 -45.14 9.65 28.77
N LYS A 32 -44.31 9.60 27.71
CA LYS A 32 -44.50 10.47 26.55
C LYS A 32 -45.73 10.05 25.74
N GLN A 33 -46.04 8.76 25.69
CA GLN A 33 -47.27 8.22 25.06
C GLN A 33 -48.53 8.96 25.57
N SER A 34 -48.72 9.02 26.89
CA SER A 34 -49.89 9.66 27.49
C SER A 34 -49.87 11.18 27.40
N PHE A 35 -48.69 11.80 27.44
CA PHE A 35 -48.54 13.24 27.17
C PHE A 35 -49.02 13.60 25.75
N TYR A 36 -48.57 12.86 24.73
CA TYR A 36 -48.99 13.10 23.34
C TYR A 36 -50.47 12.75 23.11
N ALA A 37 -50.99 11.70 23.75
CA ALA A 37 -52.41 11.36 23.72
C ALA A 37 -53.30 12.51 24.24
N CYS A 38 -52.97 13.08 25.40
CA CYS A 38 -53.70 14.22 25.94
C CYS A 38 -53.52 15.49 25.12
N GLY A 39 -52.30 15.80 24.65
CA GLY A 39 -52.08 16.97 23.80
C GLY A 39 -52.73 16.90 22.41
N TYR A 40 -53.06 15.71 21.92
CA TYR A 40 -53.96 15.55 20.78
C TYR A 40 -55.42 15.77 21.20
N ALA A 41 -55.88 15.10 22.27
CA ALA A 41 -57.26 15.20 22.78
C ALA A 41 -57.69 16.64 23.10
N MET A 42 -56.79 17.46 23.64
CA MET A 42 -57.02 18.88 23.95
C MET A 42 -57.64 19.66 22.77
N ARG A 43 -57.25 19.36 21.53
CA ARG A 43 -57.77 20.02 20.31
C ARG A 43 -59.25 19.76 20.04
N LEU A 44 -59.80 18.69 20.64
CA LEU A 44 -61.18 18.26 20.50
C LEU A 44 -62.02 18.59 21.75
N ILE A 45 -61.34 18.88 22.87
CA ILE A 45 -61.96 19.37 24.11
C ILE A 45 -62.31 20.86 24.00
N GLY A 46 -61.37 21.70 23.53
CA GLY A 46 -61.61 23.14 23.37
C GLY A 46 -60.36 23.94 23.01
N THR A 47 -60.57 25.15 22.48
CA THR A 47 -59.51 26.14 22.28
C THR A 47 -59.34 26.99 23.54
N PHE A 48 -58.11 27.21 24.00
CA PHE A 48 -57.80 28.00 25.20
C PHE A 48 -56.93 29.24 24.92
N CYS A 49 -56.35 29.34 23.72
CA CYS A 49 -55.43 30.41 23.34
C CYS A 49 -55.85 31.08 22.03
N LYS A 50 -55.50 32.36 21.89
CA LYS A 50 -55.65 33.11 20.62
C LYS A 50 -54.80 32.47 19.52
N ALA A 51 -55.19 32.66 18.26
CA ALA A 51 -54.58 31.99 17.10
C ALA A 51 -53.06 32.23 16.90
N SER A 52 -52.45 33.19 17.60
CA SER A 52 -51.01 33.42 17.67
C SER A 52 -50.23 32.43 18.56
N VAL A 53 -50.91 31.71 19.47
CA VAL A 53 -50.29 30.73 20.39
C VAL A 53 -51.00 29.39 20.23
N LYS A 54 -50.43 28.49 19.43
CA LYS A 54 -51.02 27.19 19.06
C LYS A 54 -50.24 26.01 19.64
N GLY A 55 -50.91 24.86 19.80
CA GLY A 55 -50.29 23.61 20.22
C GLY A 55 -49.77 23.62 21.65
N TYR A 56 -48.73 22.83 21.92
CA TYR A 56 -48.23 22.61 23.28
C TYR A 56 -47.73 23.88 23.98
N LYS A 57 -47.30 24.92 23.25
CA LYS A 57 -46.97 26.22 23.88
C LYS A 57 -48.16 26.82 24.63
N CYS A 58 -49.40 26.63 24.16
CA CYS A 58 -50.61 27.01 24.88
C CYS A 58 -50.78 26.20 26.18
N TYR A 59 -50.51 24.89 26.13
CA TYR A 59 -50.64 24.00 27.29
C TYR A 59 -49.54 24.22 28.33
N CYS A 60 -48.43 24.87 27.97
CA CYS A 60 -47.38 25.33 28.89
C CYS A 60 -47.65 26.71 29.51
N THR A 61 -48.45 27.59 28.87
CA THR A 61 -48.53 29.02 29.25
C THR A 61 -49.92 29.54 29.64
N ASN A 62 -50.99 28.78 29.39
CA ASN A 62 -52.35 29.17 29.76
C ASN A 62 -52.87 28.28 30.90
N ASP A 63 -53.27 28.91 32.00
CA ASP A 63 -53.73 28.22 33.22
C ASP A 63 -54.88 27.24 32.96
N ASN A 64 -55.94 27.68 32.26
CA ASN A 64 -57.11 26.83 31.96
C ASN A 64 -56.75 25.65 31.05
N ALA A 65 -55.81 25.86 30.12
CA ALA A 65 -55.28 24.82 29.26
C ALA A 65 -54.44 23.80 30.05
N MET A 66 -53.57 24.26 30.95
CA MET A 66 -52.73 23.42 31.82
C MET A 66 -53.60 22.61 32.81
N LEU A 67 -54.59 23.24 33.44
CA LEU A 67 -55.60 22.56 34.27
C LEU A 67 -56.27 21.42 33.48
N THR A 68 -56.80 21.72 32.30
CA THR A 68 -57.48 20.73 31.45
C THR A 68 -56.53 19.62 30.98
N PHE A 69 -55.28 19.93 30.67
CA PHE A 69 -54.26 18.95 30.28
C PHE A 69 -53.92 18.00 31.46
N THR A 70 -53.71 18.54 32.66
CA THR A 70 -53.47 17.71 33.86
C THR A 70 -54.67 16.86 34.25
N GLY A 71 -55.90 17.38 34.07
CA GLY A 71 -57.14 16.60 34.21
C GLY A 71 -57.25 15.46 33.20
N CYS A 72 -56.85 15.68 31.95
CA CYS A 72 -56.77 14.62 30.94
C CYS A 72 -55.80 13.51 31.34
N LEU A 73 -54.60 13.85 31.84
CA LEU A 73 -53.61 12.86 32.30
C LEU A 73 -54.13 12.03 33.49
N ALA A 74 -54.85 12.64 34.43
CA ALA A 74 -55.49 11.90 35.51
C ALA A 74 -56.63 10.98 35.02
N THR A 75 -57.37 11.40 33.98
CA THR A 75 -58.48 10.65 33.38
C THR A 75 -58.06 9.30 32.78
N THR A 76 -56.79 9.13 32.38
CA THR A 76 -56.21 7.85 31.95
C THR A 76 -55.41 7.12 33.04
N GLY A 77 -55.30 7.69 34.26
CA GLY A 77 -54.45 7.15 35.33
C GLY A 77 -52.95 7.37 35.07
N ARG A 78 -52.60 8.50 34.45
CA ARG A 78 -51.26 8.85 33.93
C ARG A 78 -50.70 10.15 34.51
N ASN A 79 -51.29 10.70 35.57
CA ASN A 79 -50.75 11.82 36.35
C ASN A 79 -49.59 11.38 37.26
N THR A 80 -48.58 10.69 36.69
CA THR A 80 -47.41 10.21 37.42
C THR A 80 -46.27 11.21 37.39
N ASN A 81 -45.34 11.10 38.34
CA ASN A 81 -44.19 12.00 38.43
C ASN A 81 -43.34 11.98 37.16
N ASP A 82 -43.24 10.84 36.45
CA ASP A 82 -42.45 10.74 35.22
C ASP A 82 -43.12 11.42 34.01
N VAL A 83 -44.46 11.37 33.93
CA VAL A 83 -45.22 12.17 32.96
C VAL A 83 -45.06 13.67 33.24
N TYR A 84 -45.10 14.08 34.51
CA TYR A 84 -44.89 15.48 34.87
C TYR A 84 -43.44 15.93 34.64
N LYS A 85 -42.41 15.09 34.88
CA LYS A 85 -41.03 15.38 34.44
C LYS A 85 -40.95 15.62 32.94
N PHE A 86 -41.60 14.77 32.12
CA PHE A 86 -41.60 14.95 30.68
C PHE A 86 -42.35 16.22 30.24
N TYR A 87 -43.47 16.56 30.88
CA TYR A 87 -44.20 17.82 30.65
C TYR A 87 -43.28 19.03 30.95
N MET A 88 -42.63 19.06 32.12
CA MET A 88 -41.68 20.11 32.50
C MET A 88 -40.54 20.25 31.48
N TYR A 89 -39.87 19.14 31.15
CA TYR A 89 -38.83 19.08 30.12
C TYR A 89 -39.33 19.60 28.76
N TYR A 90 -40.50 19.17 28.30
CA TYR A 90 -41.04 19.56 27.00
C TYR A 90 -41.40 21.06 26.93
N CYS A 91 -41.82 21.67 28.04
CA CYS A 91 -42.07 23.11 28.11
C CYS A 91 -40.78 23.94 28.19
N GLU A 92 -39.77 23.46 28.93
CA GLU A 92 -38.48 24.15 29.08
C GLU A 92 -37.68 24.07 27.76
N GLU A 93 -37.51 22.88 27.18
CA GLU A 93 -36.75 22.62 25.94
C GLU A 93 -37.36 23.28 24.70
N TYR A 94 -38.65 23.05 24.41
CA TYR A 94 -39.24 23.47 23.13
C TYR A 94 -39.83 24.88 23.14
N TYR A 95 -40.06 25.48 24.31
CA TYR A 95 -40.77 26.76 24.43
C TYR A 95 -40.16 27.79 25.37
N GLU A 96 -39.06 27.47 26.06
CA GLU A 96 -38.38 28.29 27.09
C GLU A 96 -39.27 28.55 28.31
N VAL A 97 -40.25 27.68 28.59
CA VAL A 97 -41.21 27.82 29.70
C VAL A 97 -40.86 26.83 30.81
N LYS A 98 -40.08 27.31 31.78
CA LYS A 98 -39.79 26.52 32.99
C LYS A 98 -41.05 26.34 33.84
N LEU A 99 -41.45 25.08 34.04
CA LEU A 99 -42.51 24.69 34.96
C LEU A 99 -41.92 23.87 36.11
N GLU A 100 -42.35 24.16 37.33
CA GLU A 100 -41.98 23.40 38.53
C GLU A 100 -43.01 22.33 38.87
N HIS A 101 -42.56 21.19 39.40
CA HIS A 101 -43.40 20.01 39.60
C HIS A 101 -44.67 20.28 40.44
N PHE A 102 -44.57 21.13 41.46
CA PHE A 102 -45.70 21.50 42.31
C PHE A 102 -46.80 22.27 41.57
N GLN A 103 -46.45 22.99 40.48
CA GLN A 103 -47.43 23.74 39.69
C GLN A 103 -48.35 22.81 38.90
N LEU A 104 -47.83 21.68 38.40
CA LEU A 104 -48.62 20.66 37.70
C LEU A 104 -49.52 19.87 38.65
N VAL A 105 -49.07 19.60 39.89
CA VAL A 105 -49.91 19.01 40.94
C VAL A 105 -51.04 19.98 41.34
N ALA A 106 -50.70 21.24 41.63
CA ALA A 106 -51.69 22.26 41.98
C ALA A 106 -52.65 22.61 40.83
N ALA A 107 -52.22 22.44 39.57
CA ALA A 107 -53.11 22.54 38.40
C ALA A 107 -54.18 21.44 38.43
N TYR A 108 -53.83 20.20 38.78
CA TYR A 108 -54.82 19.13 38.93
C TYR A 108 -55.78 19.36 40.12
N ASP A 109 -55.27 19.86 41.26
CA ASP A 109 -56.12 20.18 42.43
C ASP A 109 -57.11 21.34 42.17
N ARG A 110 -56.77 22.28 41.26
CA ARG A 110 -57.71 23.30 40.77
C ARG A 110 -58.68 22.73 39.73
N TYR A 111 -58.20 21.89 38.81
CA TYR A 111 -59.04 21.21 37.82
C TYR A 111 -60.23 20.48 38.46
N LEU A 112 -60.01 19.77 39.58
CA LEU A 112 -61.06 19.06 40.32
C LEU A 112 -62.14 19.96 40.94
N LYS A 113 -61.93 21.27 41.01
CA LYS A 113 -62.86 22.25 41.61
C LYS A 113 -63.51 23.15 40.55
N ASP A 114 -62.72 23.58 39.58
CA ASP A 114 -63.06 24.71 38.69
C ASP A 114 -63.54 24.25 37.29
N ALA A 115 -63.32 22.97 36.93
CA ALA A 115 -63.65 22.46 35.60
C ALA A 115 -65.16 22.34 35.36
N LYS A 116 -65.60 22.78 34.16
CA LYS A 116 -67.02 22.76 33.75
C LYS A 116 -67.24 21.86 32.53
N ASN A 117 -68.42 21.24 32.45
CA ASN A 117 -68.83 20.52 31.25
C ASN A 117 -69.13 21.53 30.13
N SER A 118 -68.81 21.21 28.87
CA SER A 118 -69.10 22.09 27.73
C SER A 118 -70.60 22.39 27.58
N SER A 119 -71.49 21.49 28.03
CA SER A 119 -72.94 21.73 28.07
C SER A 119 -73.38 22.78 29.11
N GLN A 120 -72.52 23.15 30.06
CA GLN A 120 -72.77 24.16 31.09
C GLN A 120 -72.29 25.57 30.66
N ILE A 121 -71.79 25.72 29.42
CA ILE A 121 -71.23 26.97 28.89
C ILE A 121 -72.13 27.48 27.76
N PRO A 122 -72.90 28.58 27.98
CA PRO A 122 -73.78 29.13 26.95
C PRO A 122 -73.01 29.53 25.68
N GLY A 123 -73.48 29.08 24.51
CA GLY A 123 -72.87 29.41 23.22
C GLY A 123 -71.52 28.74 22.93
N PHE A 124 -71.12 27.71 23.70
CA PHE A 124 -69.83 27.02 23.55
C PHE A 124 -69.52 26.58 22.11
N ASN A 125 -68.32 26.91 21.64
CA ASN A 125 -67.79 26.52 20.33
C ASN A 125 -66.31 26.14 20.46
N VAL A 126 -65.96 24.90 20.11
CA VAL A 126 -64.59 24.34 20.21
C VAL A 126 -63.54 25.20 19.49
N SER A 127 -63.93 25.91 18.43
CA SER A 127 -63.04 26.76 17.62
C SER A 127 -62.78 28.15 18.21
N GLN A 128 -63.44 28.53 19.31
CA GLN A 128 -63.26 29.82 19.99
C GLN A 128 -62.53 29.65 21.33
N PRO A 129 -61.66 30.60 21.76
CA PRO A 129 -61.02 30.54 23.07
C PRO A 129 -62.04 30.56 24.22
N VAL A 130 -61.82 29.70 25.22
CA VAL A 130 -62.68 29.59 26.41
C VAL A 130 -61.86 29.81 27.69
N ASP A 131 -62.32 30.74 28.52
CA ASP A 131 -61.63 31.19 29.74
C ASP A 131 -61.99 30.41 31.02
N VAL A 132 -62.44 29.15 30.88
CA VAL A 132 -62.66 28.20 31.99
C VAL A 132 -62.07 26.82 31.65
N PRO A 133 -61.57 26.05 32.63
CA PRO A 133 -61.09 24.69 32.40
C PRO A 133 -62.26 23.73 32.09
N LEU A 134 -62.02 22.72 31.27
CA LEU A 134 -63.08 21.89 30.69
C LEU A 134 -63.06 20.44 31.20
N ILE A 135 -64.22 19.92 31.62
CA ILE A 135 -64.37 18.52 32.01
C ILE A 135 -64.11 17.64 30.77
N VAL A 136 -63.25 16.64 30.96
CA VAL A 136 -62.82 15.70 29.92
C VAL A 136 -63.93 14.67 29.65
N ALA A 137 -64.94 15.09 28.88
CA ALA A 137 -66.22 14.38 28.76
C ALA A 137 -66.13 13.02 28.03
N ASN A 138 -65.16 12.82 27.13
CA ASN A 138 -65.03 11.58 26.34
C ASN A 138 -63.82 10.73 26.77
N VAL A 139 -63.91 10.17 27.98
CA VAL A 139 -62.91 9.28 28.59
C VAL A 139 -62.53 8.11 27.67
N THR A 140 -63.51 7.51 26.99
CA THR A 140 -63.31 6.35 26.10
C THR A 140 -62.43 6.69 24.91
N TYR A 141 -62.65 7.84 24.28
CA TYR A 141 -61.85 8.32 23.16
C TYR A 141 -60.40 8.65 23.56
N ILE A 142 -60.15 9.05 24.81
CA ILE A 142 -58.80 9.37 25.28
C ILE A 142 -58.03 8.11 25.69
N LYS A 143 -58.71 7.08 26.21
CA LYS A 143 -58.12 5.74 26.35
C LYS A 143 -57.76 5.14 24.99
N LEU A 144 -58.63 5.34 23.99
CA LEU A 144 -58.36 4.97 22.59
C LEU A 144 -57.14 5.71 22.00
N LEU A 145 -56.95 7.00 22.33
CA LEU A 145 -55.72 7.74 22.00
C LEU A 145 -54.48 7.22 22.74
N ASP A 146 -54.58 6.88 24.03
CA ASP A 146 -53.47 6.31 24.81
C ASP A 146 -53.02 4.98 24.22
N ASP A 147 -53.95 4.09 23.86
CA ASP A 147 -53.64 2.83 23.20
C ASP A 147 -53.08 3.01 21.77
N ALA A 148 -53.61 3.94 20.96
CA ALA A 148 -53.10 4.24 19.62
C ALA A 148 -51.67 4.82 19.67
N TYR A 149 -51.41 5.78 20.57
CA TYR A 149 -50.07 6.32 20.78
C TYR A 149 -49.13 5.29 21.42
N LYS A 150 -49.62 4.39 22.27
CA LYS A 150 -48.84 3.26 22.80
C LYS A 150 -48.35 2.36 21.68
N VAL A 151 -49.22 1.93 20.76
CA VAL A 151 -48.79 1.13 19.60
C VAL A 151 -47.80 1.91 18.74
N PHE A 152 -48.11 3.16 18.40
CA PHE A 152 -47.27 3.99 17.53
C PHE A 152 -45.86 4.21 18.10
N TYR A 153 -45.72 4.58 19.37
CA TYR A 153 -44.41 4.86 19.97
C TYR A 153 -43.65 3.61 20.43
N ASN A 154 -44.34 2.56 20.93
CA ASN A 154 -43.70 1.26 21.20
C ASN A 154 -43.12 0.63 19.92
N ASN A 155 -43.66 0.97 18.75
CA ASN A 155 -43.07 0.58 17.46
C ASN A 155 -41.69 1.19 17.21
N PHE A 156 -41.38 2.40 17.71
CA PHE A 156 -40.03 2.96 17.64
C PHE A 156 -39.08 2.28 18.63
N ASP A 157 -39.50 2.16 19.90
CA ASP A 157 -38.69 1.56 20.97
C ASP A 157 -38.33 0.10 20.63
N ILE A 158 -39.30 -0.71 20.18
CA ILE A 158 -39.04 -2.10 19.74
C ILE A 158 -38.19 -2.15 18.46
N ALA A 159 -38.30 -1.18 17.54
CA ALA A 159 -37.46 -1.19 16.34
C ALA A 159 -35.97 -0.97 16.67
N PHE A 160 -35.69 -0.13 17.66
CA PHE A 160 -34.34 0.04 18.21
C PHE A 160 -33.82 -1.28 18.81
N TRP A 161 -34.59 -1.90 19.72
CA TRP A 161 -34.19 -3.17 20.36
C TRP A 161 -34.06 -4.34 19.37
N ALA A 162 -34.91 -4.39 18.34
CA ALA A 162 -34.81 -5.37 17.25
C ALA A 162 -33.55 -5.15 16.38
N GLY A 163 -33.14 -3.90 16.15
CA GLY A 163 -31.88 -3.58 15.46
C GLY A 163 -30.65 -3.99 16.28
N MET A 164 -30.66 -3.68 17.58
CA MET A 164 -29.60 -4.07 18.52
C MET A 164 -29.53 -5.59 18.72
N GLY A 165 -30.67 -6.27 18.81
CA GLY A 165 -30.74 -7.73 18.79
C GLY A 165 -30.24 -8.33 17.47
N GLY A 166 -30.40 -7.62 16.35
CA GLY A 166 -29.84 -7.98 15.05
C GLY A 166 -28.30 -7.94 15.04
N MET A 167 -27.69 -6.95 15.71
CA MET A 167 -26.24 -7.02 16.00
C MET A 167 -25.91 -8.18 16.94
N GLY A 168 -26.73 -8.41 17.97
CA GLY A 168 -26.58 -9.49 18.94
C GLY A 168 -26.58 -10.89 18.30
N TYR A 169 -27.42 -11.11 17.28
CA TYR A 169 -27.42 -12.34 16.49
C TYR A 169 -26.04 -12.60 15.88
N TRP A 170 -25.46 -11.61 15.19
CA TRP A 170 -24.16 -11.75 14.56
C TRP A 170 -23.00 -11.82 15.56
N ALA A 171 -23.13 -11.17 16.73
CA ALA A 171 -22.21 -11.34 17.84
C ALA A 171 -22.25 -12.78 18.40
N LEU A 172 -23.43 -13.39 18.54
CA LEU A 172 -23.59 -14.78 18.98
C LEU A 172 -23.03 -15.77 17.94
N VAL A 173 -23.32 -15.60 16.65
CA VAL A 173 -22.75 -16.45 15.60
C VAL A 173 -21.22 -16.30 15.54
N ALA A 174 -20.68 -15.09 15.75
CA ALA A 174 -19.24 -14.86 15.86
C ALA A 174 -18.64 -15.50 17.13
N LEU A 175 -19.34 -15.47 18.27
CA LEU A 175 -18.93 -16.12 19.51
C LEU A 175 -18.87 -17.65 19.37
N ILE A 176 -19.89 -18.26 18.76
CA ILE A 176 -19.91 -19.70 18.47
C ILE A 176 -18.76 -20.07 17.52
N ALA A 177 -18.54 -19.27 16.45
CA ALA A 177 -17.41 -19.47 15.55
C ALA A 177 -16.05 -19.34 16.25
N MET A 178 -15.90 -18.37 17.16
CA MET A 178 -14.71 -18.20 17.98
C MET A 178 -14.47 -19.45 18.85
N VAL A 179 -15.45 -19.88 19.63
CA VAL A 179 -15.32 -21.05 20.53
C VAL A 179 -14.98 -22.31 19.74
N CYS A 180 -15.68 -22.59 18.63
CA CYS A 180 -15.41 -23.77 17.81
C CYS A 180 -14.00 -23.72 17.17
N ASN A 181 -13.61 -22.60 16.57
CA ASN A 181 -12.35 -22.53 15.83
C ASN A 181 -11.12 -22.34 16.75
N TRP A 182 -11.24 -21.69 17.91
CA TRP A 182 -10.16 -21.61 18.89
C TRP A 182 -10.06 -22.85 19.78
N GLY A 183 -11.17 -23.50 20.16
CA GLY A 183 -11.13 -24.78 20.87
C GLY A 183 -10.36 -25.85 20.09
N VAL A 184 -10.54 -25.89 18.77
CA VAL A 184 -9.79 -26.75 17.84
C VAL A 184 -8.28 -26.42 17.78
N VAL A 185 -7.89 -25.18 18.08
CA VAL A 185 -6.49 -24.71 18.05
C VAL A 185 -5.80 -24.91 19.41
N VAL A 186 -6.54 -24.73 20.50
CA VAL A 186 -6.05 -24.94 21.88
C VAL A 186 -5.99 -26.43 22.22
N PHE A 187 -6.90 -27.25 21.67
CA PHE A 187 -6.96 -28.70 21.92
C PHE A 187 -6.90 -29.49 20.59
N PRO A 188 -5.74 -29.59 19.90
CA PRO A 188 -5.66 -30.21 18.57
C PRO A 188 -6.12 -31.67 18.49
N GLU A 189 -5.93 -32.45 19.56
CA GLU A 189 -6.35 -33.86 19.65
C GLU A 189 -7.87 -34.05 19.61
N SER A 190 -8.64 -33.03 20.02
CA SER A 190 -10.12 -33.07 20.01
C SER A 190 -10.69 -33.43 18.64
N ARG A 191 -9.96 -33.16 17.56
CA ARG A 191 -10.35 -33.45 16.17
C ARG A 191 -10.39 -34.94 15.85
N ASN A 192 -9.49 -35.71 16.48
CA ASN A 192 -9.41 -37.16 16.34
C ASN A 192 -10.40 -37.87 17.27
N VAL A 193 -10.67 -37.30 18.45
CA VAL A 193 -11.76 -37.73 19.35
C VAL A 193 -13.13 -37.47 18.71
N LEU A 194 -13.36 -36.26 18.19
CA LEU A 194 -14.59 -35.84 17.52
C LEU A 194 -14.64 -36.32 16.04
N ASN A 195 -14.34 -37.60 15.81
CA ASN A 195 -14.48 -38.29 14.52
C ASN A 195 -15.59 -39.37 14.50
N GLY A 196 -16.43 -39.44 15.55
CA GLY A 196 -17.58 -40.34 15.60
C GLY A 196 -18.64 -40.05 14.51
N THR A 197 -19.58 -40.98 14.33
CA THR A 197 -20.57 -40.98 13.23
C THR A 197 -21.31 -39.67 13.06
N PHE A 198 -21.76 -39.03 14.16
CA PHE A 198 -22.41 -37.72 14.11
C PHE A 198 -21.53 -36.63 13.48
N SER A 199 -20.23 -36.59 13.81
CA SER A 199 -19.27 -35.63 13.24
C SER A 199 -19.07 -35.87 11.74
N LYS A 200 -18.95 -37.14 11.32
CA LYS A 200 -18.85 -37.51 9.90
C LYS A 200 -20.12 -37.11 9.12
N LEU A 201 -21.30 -37.43 9.64
CA LEU A 201 -22.60 -37.06 9.03
C LEU A 201 -22.79 -35.54 8.98
N PHE A 202 -22.55 -34.81 10.08
CA PHE A 202 -22.68 -33.35 10.12
C PHE A 202 -21.75 -32.67 9.10
N ARG A 203 -20.53 -33.18 8.94
CA ARG A 203 -19.57 -32.70 7.92
C ARG A 203 -20.01 -33.08 6.49
N LYS A 204 -20.50 -34.30 6.28
CA LYS A 204 -21.04 -34.81 5.01
C LYS A 204 -22.27 -34.05 4.52
N TYR A 205 -23.16 -33.63 5.42
CA TYR A 205 -24.47 -33.07 5.06
C TYR A 205 -24.64 -31.56 5.29
N ILE A 206 -23.89 -30.92 6.21
CA ILE A 206 -24.08 -29.52 6.61
C ILE A 206 -22.87 -28.61 6.31
N THR A 207 -21.66 -28.98 6.72
CA THR A 207 -20.54 -28.00 6.69
C THR A 207 -19.73 -28.01 5.40
N LEU A 208 -19.58 -29.15 4.72
CA LEU A 208 -18.83 -29.24 3.45
C LEU A 208 -19.69 -28.98 2.19
N PRO A 209 -20.95 -29.42 2.05
CA PRO A 209 -21.69 -29.25 0.80
C PRO A 209 -22.12 -27.80 0.52
N ALA A 210 -22.15 -27.44 -0.77
CA ALA A 210 -22.97 -26.33 -1.25
C ALA A 210 -24.45 -26.63 -1.06
N LEU A 211 -25.30 -25.59 -1.04
CA LEU A 211 -26.73 -25.72 -0.68
C LEU A 211 -27.46 -26.85 -1.45
N GLY A 212 -27.48 -26.80 -2.79
CA GLY A 212 -28.33 -27.67 -3.62
C GLY A 212 -27.65 -28.54 -4.70
N ARG A 213 -26.37 -28.35 -5.03
CA ARG A 213 -25.66 -29.10 -6.10
C ARG A 213 -24.20 -29.35 -5.72
N ARG A 214 -23.48 -30.21 -6.48
CA ARG A 214 -22.04 -30.50 -6.27
C ARG A 214 -21.13 -29.26 -6.34
N LYS A 215 -21.58 -28.22 -7.05
CA LYS A 215 -20.81 -27.02 -7.39
C LYS A 215 -21.04 -25.89 -6.39
N ARG A 216 -19.99 -25.47 -5.67
CA ARG A 216 -19.96 -24.28 -4.79
C ARG A 216 -19.38 -23.08 -5.53
N ASN A 217 -18.23 -23.31 -6.16
CA ASN A 217 -17.36 -22.27 -6.69
C ASN A 217 -17.61 -21.99 -8.18
N VAL A 218 -18.25 -22.94 -8.88
CA VAL A 218 -18.77 -22.74 -10.24
C VAL A 218 -20.14 -22.04 -10.20
N GLN A 219 -20.32 -21.06 -11.09
CA GLN A 219 -21.58 -20.36 -11.36
C GLN A 219 -22.76 -21.32 -11.56
N GLN A 220 -23.92 -20.95 -11.03
CA GLN A 220 -25.20 -21.55 -11.42
C GLN A 220 -25.92 -20.59 -12.36
N ASN A 221 -26.16 -21.02 -13.60
CA ASN A 221 -26.93 -20.27 -14.58
C ASN A 221 -28.42 -20.43 -14.27
N GLY A 222 -29.12 -19.31 -14.07
CA GLY A 222 -30.58 -19.26 -13.97
C GLY A 222 -31.19 -18.78 -15.29
N PHE A 223 -31.15 -17.45 -15.49
CA PHE A 223 -31.63 -16.76 -16.69
C PHE A 223 -30.65 -15.68 -17.16
N ASN A 224 -29.35 -15.96 -17.11
CA ASN A 224 -28.19 -15.07 -17.37
C ASN A 224 -28.11 -13.83 -16.45
N LEU A 225 -29.13 -12.98 -16.36
CA LEU A 225 -29.11 -11.78 -15.50
C LEU A 225 -28.98 -12.13 -14.00
N PHE A 226 -29.63 -13.22 -13.58
CA PHE A 226 -29.69 -13.69 -12.19
C PHE A 226 -28.65 -14.78 -11.84
N ASP A 227 -27.50 -14.77 -12.51
CA ASP A 227 -26.38 -15.66 -12.18
C ASP A 227 -25.98 -15.55 -10.69
N CYS A 228 -25.67 -16.68 -10.05
CA CYS A 228 -25.31 -16.68 -8.63
C CYS A 228 -24.14 -17.64 -8.28
N LEU A 229 -23.55 -17.36 -7.11
CA LEU A 229 -22.67 -18.27 -6.38
C LEU A 229 -23.40 -18.74 -5.13
N VAL A 230 -23.39 -20.04 -4.88
CA VAL A 230 -24.21 -20.70 -3.86
C VAL A 230 -23.37 -20.88 -2.58
N PRO A 231 -23.84 -20.48 -1.39
CA PRO A 231 -23.10 -20.72 -0.15
C PRO A 231 -23.05 -22.21 0.22
N THR A 232 -22.26 -22.56 1.24
CA THR A 232 -22.45 -23.84 1.95
C THR A 232 -23.82 -23.90 2.61
N ARG A 233 -24.26 -25.10 2.98
CA ARG A 233 -25.51 -25.26 3.75
C ARG A 233 -25.43 -24.54 5.10
N MET A 234 -24.29 -24.61 5.80
CA MET A 234 -24.07 -23.86 7.04
C MET A 234 -24.17 -22.34 6.85
N GLU A 235 -23.46 -21.76 5.87
CA GLU A 235 -23.57 -20.31 5.56
C GLU A 235 -25.01 -19.92 5.21
N SER A 236 -25.72 -20.77 4.45
CA SER A 236 -27.12 -20.54 4.05
C SER A 236 -28.09 -20.62 5.24
N LEU A 237 -27.90 -21.54 6.19
CA LEU A 237 -28.73 -21.66 7.39
C LEU A 237 -28.57 -20.44 8.32
N ILE A 238 -27.36 -19.89 8.44
CA ILE A 238 -27.11 -18.65 9.19
C ILE A 238 -27.80 -17.46 8.51
N ILE A 239 -27.70 -17.35 7.18
CA ILE A 239 -28.40 -16.29 6.41
C ILE A 239 -29.92 -16.43 6.53
N LEU A 240 -30.46 -17.66 6.47
CA LEU A 240 -31.89 -17.93 6.62
C LEU A 240 -32.39 -17.62 8.03
N GLY A 241 -31.63 -17.99 9.08
CA GLY A 241 -31.94 -17.65 10.46
C GLY A 241 -32.01 -16.14 10.68
N PHE A 242 -31.06 -15.38 10.11
CA PHE A 242 -31.10 -13.92 10.16
C PHE A 242 -32.25 -13.32 9.34
N PHE A 243 -32.59 -13.89 8.19
CA PHE A 243 -33.75 -13.47 7.39
C PHE A 243 -35.08 -13.68 8.14
N VAL A 244 -35.26 -14.85 8.75
CA VAL A 244 -36.44 -15.16 9.56
C VAL A 244 -36.50 -14.23 10.79
N TYR A 245 -35.39 -14.02 11.49
CA TYR A 245 -35.28 -13.06 12.60
C TYR A 245 -35.79 -11.65 12.21
N LEU A 246 -35.30 -11.11 11.08
CA LEU A 246 -35.73 -9.80 10.59
C LEU A 246 -37.22 -9.79 10.18
N LEU A 247 -37.67 -10.82 9.46
CA LEU A 247 -39.06 -10.93 9.02
C LEU A 247 -40.04 -11.01 10.20
N THR A 248 -39.70 -11.80 11.22
CA THR A 248 -40.50 -11.95 12.45
C THR A 248 -40.57 -10.63 13.23
N LEU A 249 -39.45 -9.91 13.43
CA LEU A 249 -39.47 -8.63 14.14
C LEU A 249 -40.05 -7.46 13.32
N CYS A 250 -40.15 -7.61 12.00
CA CYS A 250 -40.95 -6.74 11.16
C CYS A 250 -42.47 -6.97 11.28
N ALA A 251 -42.92 -7.98 12.04
CA ALA A 251 -44.34 -8.33 12.22
C ALA A 251 -44.79 -8.37 13.70
N ILE A 252 -43.89 -8.63 14.66
CA ILE A 252 -44.22 -8.68 16.09
C ILE A 252 -44.69 -7.31 16.61
N GLU A 253 -45.73 -7.35 17.46
CA GLU A 253 -46.39 -6.21 18.11
C GLU A 253 -46.91 -5.10 17.18
N ILE A 254 -47.11 -5.41 15.90
CA ILE A 254 -47.79 -4.52 14.95
C ILE A 254 -49.26 -4.94 14.81
N TYR A 255 -50.18 -4.08 15.26
CA TYR A 255 -51.63 -4.23 15.10
C TYR A 255 -52.31 -2.87 14.97
N HIS A 256 -53.51 -2.82 14.39
CA HIS A 256 -54.32 -1.60 14.33
C HIS A 256 -55.29 -1.54 15.50
N VAL A 257 -55.49 -0.36 16.07
CA VAL A 257 -56.47 -0.14 17.14
C VAL A 257 -57.84 0.17 16.49
N PRO A 258 -58.93 -0.53 16.83
CA PRO A 258 -60.25 -0.25 16.24
C PRO A 258 -60.70 1.19 16.49
N ASN A 259 -61.01 1.91 15.41
CA ASN A 259 -61.34 3.34 15.39
C ASN A 259 -60.17 4.30 15.75
N ASP A 260 -58.91 3.88 15.57
CA ASP A 260 -57.71 4.70 15.77
C ASP A 260 -57.84 6.12 15.15
N PRO A 261 -57.83 7.20 15.96
CA PRO A 261 -57.96 8.58 15.47
C PRO A 261 -56.67 9.16 14.85
N ILE A 262 -55.51 8.53 15.08
CA ILE A 262 -54.22 8.89 14.46
C ILE A 262 -54.15 8.27 13.06
N PHE A 263 -54.63 7.03 12.93
CA PHE A 263 -54.64 6.24 11.70
C PHE A 263 -56.03 5.64 11.42
N PRO A 264 -56.97 6.45 10.86
CA PRO A 264 -58.37 6.06 10.65
C PRO A 264 -58.65 4.88 9.71
N ASN A 265 -57.64 4.20 9.17
CA ASN A 265 -57.82 2.92 8.49
C ASN A 265 -56.63 1.96 8.70
N LEU A 266 -56.94 0.66 8.70
CA LEU A 266 -56.03 -0.46 8.89
C LEU A 266 -54.79 -0.38 7.96
N GLN A 267 -55.01 -0.05 6.69
CA GLN A 267 -53.94 -0.01 5.68
C GLN A 267 -52.90 1.06 6.03
N MET A 268 -53.32 2.29 6.31
CA MET A 268 -52.43 3.39 6.69
C MET A 268 -51.70 3.12 8.01
N ALA A 269 -52.38 2.54 9.01
CA ALA A 269 -51.77 2.17 10.29
C ALA A 269 -50.64 1.14 10.09
N LEU A 270 -50.95 0.00 9.46
CA LEU A 270 -49.97 -1.06 9.21
C LEU A 270 -48.82 -0.57 8.32
N THR A 271 -49.11 0.16 7.23
CA THR A 271 -48.07 0.72 6.37
C THR A 271 -47.15 1.68 7.14
N ARG A 272 -47.68 2.49 8.07
CA ARG A 272 -46.88 3.39 8.90
C ARG A 272 -45.97 2.63 9.86
N TYR A 273 -46.53 1.69 10.64
CA TYR A 273 -45.75 0.93 11.62
C TYR A 273 -44.64 0.11 10.94
N ILE A 274 -44.95 -0.55 9.82
CA ILE A 274 -43.97 -1.31 9.02
C ILE A 274 -42.88 -0.36 8.45
N ALA A 275 -43.26 0.80 7.92
CA ALA A 275 -42.28 1.73 7.36
C ALA A 275 -41.32 2.30 8.41
N ASP A 276 -41.81 2.68 9.60
CA ASP A 276 -40.95 3.11 10.71
C ASP A 276 -40.04 1.97 11.18
N ARG A 277 -40.60 0.77 11.39
CA ARG A 277 -39.88 -0.44 11.82
C ARG A 277 -38.72 -0.78 10.87
N THR A 278 -38.97 -0.80 9.56
CA THR A 278 -37.97 -1.19 8.56
C THR A 278 -36.89 -0.11 8.36
N GLY A 279 -37.23 1.18 8.45
CA GLY A 279 -36.26 2.29 8.36
C GLY A 279 -35.25 2.28 9.52
N ILE A 280 -35.73 2.09 10.76
CA ILE A 280 -34.88 2.04 11.96
C ILE A 280 -33.96 0.81 11.93
N LEU A 281 -34.49 -0.36 11.55
CA LEU A 281 -33.70 -1.59 11.38
C LEU A 281 -32.59 -1.42 10.33
N SER A 282 -32.88 -0.79 9.19
CA SER A 282 -31.90 -0.49 8.15
C SER A 282 -30.75 0.40 8.68
N THR A 283 -31.12 1.48 9.37
CA THR A 283 -30.17 2.44 9.97
C THR A 283 -29.24 1.77 10.98
N ILE A 284 -29.80 1.02 11.94
CA ILE A 284 -29.04 0.39 13.03
C ILE A 284 -28.11 -0.73 12.52
N LEU A 285 -28.47 -1.45 11.46
CA LEU A 285 -27.65 -2.55 10.93
C LEU A 285 -26.55 -2.10 9.95
N THR A 286 -26.56 -0.84 9.48
CA THR A 286 -25.58 -0.31 8.51
C THR A 286 -24.11 -0.33 9.00
N PRO A 287 -23.75 -0.08 10.28
CA PRO A 287 -22.36 -0.21 10.76
C PRO A 287 -21.81 -1.63 10.61
N MET A 288 -22.65 -2.63 10.88
CA MET A 288 -22.29 -4.05 10.78
C MET A 288 -22.12 -4.48 9.31
N LEU A 289 -22.93 -3.94 8.40
CA LEU A 289 -22.78 -4.13 6.95
C LEU A 289 -21.40 -3.67 6.46
N LEU A 290 -20.93 -2.49 6.90
CA LEU A 290 -19.59 -1.99 6.59
C LEU A 290 -18.49 -2.82 7.25
N LEU A 291 -18.69 -3.26 8.50
CA LEU A 291 -17.73 -4.13 9.21
C LEU A 291 -17.46 -5.43 8.45
N PHE A 292 -18.49 -6.10 7.92
CA PHE A 292 -18.32 -7.31 7.09
C PHE A 292 -17.75 -7.04 5.69
N GLY A 293 -17.81 -5.80 5.19
CA GLY A 293 -17.05 -5.34 4.01
C GLY A 293 -15.58 -5.03 4.30
N GLY A 294 -15.22 -4.86 5.57
CA GLY A 294 -13.87 -4.52 6.03
C GLY A 294 -12.87 -5.68 5.89
N ARG A 295 -11.66 -5.36 5.42
CA ARG A 295 -10.54 -6.32 5.28
C ARG A 295 -9.71 -6.35 6.56
N ASN A 296 -9.55 -5.19 7.20
CA ASN A 296 -8.98 -5.06 8.54
C ASN A 296 -10.06 -5.19 9.64
N ASN A 297 -10.93 -6.19 9.50
CA ASN A 297 -11.98 -6.49 10.47
C ASN A 297 -11.45 -7.44 11.56
N PHE A 298 -11.48 -7.00 12.83
CA PHE A 298 -11.03 -7.79 13.98
C PHE A 298 -11.80 -9.11 14.13
N LEU A 299 -13.07 -9.17 13.71
CA LEU A 299 -13.88 -10.40 13.73
C LEU A 299 -13.26 -11.51 12.87
N GLN A 300 -12.48 -11.21 11.82
CA GLN A 300 -11.79 -12.26 11.06
C GLN A 300 -10.73 -12.99 11.92
N TRP A 301 -10.10 -12.29 12.87
CA TRP A 301 -9.18 -12.91 13.83
C TRP A 301 -9.92 -13.62 14.97
N VAL A 302 -10.96 -13.00 15.52
CA VAL A 302 -11.76 -13.59 16.62
C VAL A 302 -12.46 -14.87 16.17
N THR A 303 -13.21 -14.83 15.06
CA THR A 303 -13.94 -15.99 14.52
C THR A 303 -13.05 -16.99 13.77
N ARG A 304 -11.85 -16.58 13.37
CA ARG A 304 -10.98 -17.29 12.39
C ARG A 304 -11.65 -17.56 11.02
N TRP A 305 -12.72 -16.82 10.68
CA TRP A 305 -13.35 -16.92 9.37
C TRP A 305 -12.50 -16.29 8.26
N LYS A 306 -12.51 -16.91 7.08
CA LYS A 306 -11.92 -16.37 5.85
C LYS A 306 -12.71 -15.13 5.40
N PHE A 307 -12.01 -14.13 4.84
CA PHE A 307 -12.63 -12.93 4.25
C PHE A 307 -13.75 -13.25 3.24
N SER A 308 -13.63 -14.35 2.50
CA SER A 308 -14.66 -14.84 1.58
C SER A 308 -16.01 -15.11 2.26
N THR A 309 -16.02 -15.62 3.49
CA THR A 309 -17.24 -15.86 4.30
C THR A 309 -17.81 -14.55 4.86
N MET A 310 -16.96 -13.60 5.30
CA MET A 310 -17.43 -12.24 5.65
C MET A 310 -18.14 -11.57 4.47
N ILE A 311 -17.56 -11.67 3.27
CA ILE A 311 -18.14 -11.12 2.03
C ILE A 311 -19.35 -11.92 1.51
N VAL A 312 -19.55 -13.18 1.94
CA VAL A 312 -20.82 -13.88 1.77
C VAL A 312 -21.91 -13.18 2.59
N TYR A 313 -21.68 -12.95 3.89
CA TYR A 313 -22.66 -12.33 4.78
C TYR A 313 -22.95 -10.87 4.40
N HIS A 314 -21.92 -10.04 4.18
CA HIS A 314 -22.05 -8.65 3.71
C HIS A 314 -23.03 -8.51 2.53
N ARG A 315 -22.91 -9.35 1.49
CA ARG A 315 -23.80 -9.29 0.31
C ARG A 315 -25.25 -9.67 0.58
N TRP A 316 -25.51 -10.56 1.53
CA TRP A 316 -26.87 -10.97 1.88
C TRP A 316 -27.53 -9.96 2.81
N ILE A 317 -26.79 -9.46 3.80
CA ILE A 317 -27.23 -8.40 4.71
C ILE A 317 -27.48 -7.09 3.95
N ALA A 318 -26.64 -6.74 2.97
CA ALA A 318 -26.84 -5.56 2.11
C ALA A 318 -28.23 -5.57 1.44
N ARG A 319 -28.63 -6.71 0.89
CA ARG A 319 -29.94 -6.87 0.23
C ARG A 319 -31.09 -6.76 1.23
N MET A 320 -30.92 -7.28 2.44
CA MET A 320 -31.93 -7.19 3.50
C MET A 320 -32.08 -5.73 3.95
N ILE A 321 -30.98 -5.03 4.23
CA ILE A 321 -30.97 -3.60 4.63
C ILE A 321 -31.57 -2.71 3.53
N VAL A 322 -31.19 -2.89 2.27
CA VAL A 322 -31.76 -2.12 1.16
C VAL A 322 -33.24 -2.46 0.92
N ALA A 323 -33.65 -3.72 1.09
CA ALA A 323 -35.08 -4.07 1.03
C ALA A 323 -35.89 -3.43 2.16
N LEU A 324 -35.35 -3.40 3.38
CA LEU A 324 -35.96 -2.70 4.53
C LEU A 324 -36.08 -1.18 4.26
N ALA A 325 -35.03 -0.55 3.74
CA ALA A 325 -35.09 0.86 3.34
C ALA A 325 -36.09 1.14 2.19
N PHE A 326 -36.17 0.23 1.21
CA PHE A 326 -37.13 0.36 0.12
C PHE A 326 -38.58 0.23 0.60
N ILE A 327 -38.86 -0.72 1.51
CA ILE A 327 -40.17 -0.86 2.16
C ILE A 327 -40.53 0.41 2.96
N HIS A 328 -39.56 0.96 3.71
CA HIS A 328 -39.71 2.22 4.41
C HIS A 328 -40.11 3.36 3.47
N SER A 329 -39.33 3.61 2.40
CA SER A 329 -39.60 4.72 1.47
C SER A 329 -40.89 4.54 0.67
N VAL A 330 -41.24 3.33 0.24
CA VAL A 330 -42.52 3.04 -0.42
C VAL A 330 -43.70 3.27 0.54
N GLY A 331 -43.59 2.83 1.79
CA GLY A 331 -44.62 3.04 2.81
C GLY A 331 -44.85 4.53 3.11
N TYR A 332 -43.77 5.30 3.31
CA TYR A 332 -43.85 6.75 3.50
C TYR A 332 -44.44 7.46 2.28
N THR A 333 -43.99 7.10 1.06
CA THR A 333 -44.52 7.66 -0.19
C THR A 333 -46.02 7.41 -0.32
N TYR A 334 -46.49 6.20 -0.02
CA TYR A 334 -47.92 5.86 0.00
C TYR A 334 -48.70 6.71 1.02
N ILE A 335 -48.23 6.83 2.26
CA ILE A 335 -48.92 7.58 3.32
C ILE A 335 -49.03 9.06 2.96
N TYR A 336 -47.94 9.66 2.46
CA TYR A 336 -47.88 11.07 2.10
C TYR A 336 -48.69 11.40 0.83
N ALA A 337 -48.72 10.48 -0.14
CA ALA A 337 -49.59 10.60 -1.32
C ALA A 337 -51.07 10.44 -0.95
N TYR A 338 -51.41 9.43 -0.13
CA TYR A 338 -52.78 9.19 0.35
C TYR A 338 -53.35 10.36 1.15
N ARG A 339 -52.50 11.04 1.96
CA ARG A 339 -52.88 12.24 2.71
C ARG A 339 -52.77 13.55 1.91
N GLY A 340 -52.36 13.50 0.64
CA GLY A 340 -52.36 14.64 -0.30
C GLY A 340 -51.20 15.64 -0.16
N TYR A 341 -50.25 15.44 0.77
CA TYR A 341 -49.19 16.42 1.08
C TYR A 341 -47.76 16.00 0.69
N TYR A 342 -47.60 14.92 -0.09
CA TYR A 342 -46.28 14.47 -0.59
C TYR A 342 -45.46 15.58 -1.30
N ALA A 343 -46.11 16.45 -2.07
CA ALA A 343 -45.44 17.57 -2.76
C ALA A 343 -45.02 18.72 -1.83
N GLU A 344 -45.45 18.71 -0.58
CA GLU A 344 -45.00 19.62 0.47
C GLU A 344 -43.81 19.02 1.23
N GLU A 345 -43.96 17.80 1.75
CA GLU A 345 -42.90 17.03 2.41
C GLU A 345 -41.65 16.87 1.53
N MET A 346 -41.79 16.68 0.22
CA MET A 346 -40.65 16.55 -0.71
C MET A 346 -39.81 17.83 -0.89
N LYS A 347 -40.19 18.95 -0.27
CA LYS A 347 -39.33 20.15 -0.15
C LYS A 347 -38.32 20.02 0.99
N GLU A 348 -38.57 19.12 1.95
CA GLU A 348 -37.76 18.99 3.15
C GLU A 348 -36.42 18.30 2.89
N THR A 349 -35.34 18.92 3.37
CA THR A 349 -33.96 18.49 3.09
C THR A 349 -33.69 17.08 3.62
N TRP A 350 -34.22 16.74 4.80
CA TRP A 350 -34.04 15.41 5.40
C TRP A 350 -34.72 14.29 4.57
N LEU A 351 -35.88 14.57 3.95
CA LEU A 351 -36.58 13.61 3.11
C LEU A 351 -35.88 13.43 1.76
N ILE A 352 -35.41 14.52 1.15
CA ILE A 352 -34.60 14.49 -0.08
C ILE A 352 -33.36 13.60 0.12
N TRP A 353 -32.64 13.74 1.24
CA TRP A 353 -31.49 12.87 1.54
C TRP A 353 -31.86 11.41 1.79
N GLY A 354 -33.06 11.13 2.32
CA GLY A 354 -33.60 9.76 2.43
C GLY A 354 -33.90 9.12 1.06
N VAL A 355 -34.41 9.91 0.10
CA VAL A 355 -34.62 9.48 -1.29
C VAL A 355 -33.27 9.25 -1.99
N VAL A 356 -32.28 10.13 -1.79
CA VAL A 356 -30.91 9.95 -2.30
C VAL A 356 -30.29 8.66 -1.75
N ALA A 357 -30.37 8.42 -0.44
CA ALA A 357 -29.86 7.20 0.20
C ALA A 357 -30.53 5.95 -0.39
N THR A 358 -31.86 5.90 -0.41
CA THR A 358 -32.61 4.75 -0.92
C THR A 358 -32.30 4.46 -2.39
N THR A 359 -32.17 5.51 -3.21
CA THR A 359 -31.74 5.39 -4.61
C THR A 359 -30.33 4.82 -4.72
N CYS A 360 -29.36 5.33 -3.94
CA CYS A 360 -28.00 4.80 -3.90
C CYS A 360 -27.96 3.31 -3.49
N GLY A 361 -28.77 2.90 -2.52
CA GLY A 361 -28.89 1.51 -2.08
C GLY A 361 -29.50 0.58 -3.13
N GLY A 362 -30.56 1.03 -3.80
CA GLY A 362 -31.18 0.32 -4.91
C GLY A 362 -30.19 0.08 -6.06
N VAL A 363 -29.48 1.13 -6.48
CA VAL A 363 -28.42 1.02 -7.50
C VAL A 363 -27.30 0.11 -7.01
N ILE A 364 -26.84 0.22 -5.76
CA ILE A 364 -25.86 -0.69 -5.12
C ILE A 364 -26.26 -2.16 -5.26
N CYS A 365 -27.53 -2.50 -5.01
CA CYS A 365 -27.99 -3.88 -5.13
C CYS A 365 -28.05 -4.34 -6.59
N PHE A 366 -28.45 -3.45 -7.51
CA PHE A 366 -28.50 -3.73 -8.95
C PHE A 366 -27.11 -3.98 -9.53
N GLN A 367 -26.17 -3.04 -9.45
CA GLN A 367 -24.79 -3.26 -9.90
C GLN A 367 -24.06 -4.37 -9.10
N GLY A 368 -24.52 -4.68 -7.89
CA GLY A 368 -24.09 -5.83 -7.09
C GLY A 368 -24.48 -7.21 -7.62
N LEU A 369 -25.29 -7.31 -8.69
CA LEU A 369 -25.57 -8.55 -9.40
C LEU A 369 -24.28 -9.21 -9.91
N LEU A 370 -24.20 -10.55 -9.89
CA LEU A 370 -22.99 -11.28 -10.28
C LEU A 370 -22.62 -11.06 -11.75
N PHE A 371 -23.64 -10.92 -12.61
CA PHE A 371 -23.51 -10.60 -14.04
C PHE A 371 -22.75 -9.28 -14.24
N LEU A 372 -23.28 -8.16 -13.70
CA LEU A 372 -22.67 -6.83 -13.85
C LEU A 372 -21.30 -6.76 -13.16
N ARG A 373 -21.21 -7.26 -11.92
CA ARG A 373 -19.96 -7.29 -11.15
C ARG A 373 -18.85 -8.13 -11.80
N ARG A 374 -19.16 -9.12 -12.64
CA ARG A 374 -18.14 -9.86 -13.40
C ARG A 374 -17.77 -9.20 -14.72
N ARG A 375 -18.71 -8.52 -15.39
CA ARG A 375 -18.43 -7.78 -16.63
C ARG A 375 -17.57 -6.54 -16.38
N ALA A 376 -17.97 -5.72 -15.40
CA ALA A 376 -17.37 -4.41 -15.13
C ALA A 376 -17.05 -4.25 -13.64
N TYR A 377 -16.15 -5.09 -13.09
CA TYR A 377 -15.93 -5.08 -11.64
C TYR A 377 -15.45 -3.72 -11.11
N GLU A 378 -14.49 -3.06 -11.75
CA GLU A 378 -13.92 -1.83 -11.17
C GLU A 378 -14.91 -0.67 -11.20
N THR A 379 -15.70 -0.58 -12.26
CA THR A 379 -16.90 0.26 -12.32
C THR A 379 -17.82 -0.08 -11.15
N PHE A 380 -18.08 -1.37 -10.89
CA PHE A 380 -18.84 -1.79 -9.71
C PHE A 380 -18.17 -1.34 -8.40
N LEU A 381 -16.87 -1.57 -8.20
CA LEU A 381 -16.19 -1.28 -6.93
C LEU A 381 -16.20 0.21 -6.61
N VAL A 382 -15.89 1.03 -7.61
CA VAL A 382 -15.84 2.49 -7.49
C VAL A 382 -17.24 3.06 -7.31
N LEU A 383 -18.19 2.68 -8.17
CA LEU A 383 -19.58 3.12 -8.06
C LEU A 383 -20.21 2.66 -6.74
N HIS A 384 -19.93 1.43 -6.28
CA HIS A 384 -20.39 0.92 -4.98
C HIS A 384 -19.74 1.67 -3.81
N ILE A 385 -18.46 2.05 -3.88
CA ILE A 385 -17.81 2.88 -2.85
C ILE A 385 -18.39 4.29 -2.81
N LEU A 386 -18.62 4.92 -3.97
CA LEU A 386 -19.20 6.27 -4.05
C LEU A 386 -20.66 6.28 -3.60
N LEU A 387 -21.48 5.35 -4.09
CA LEU A 387 -22.87 5.21 -3.65
C LEU A 387 -22.97 4.77 -2.17
N ALA A 388 -21.99 4.04 -1.62
CA ALA A 388 -21.96 3.73 -0.19
C ALA A 388 -21.60 4.97 0.65
N LEU A 389 -20.74 5.85 0.14
CA LEU A 389 -20.47 7.15 0.75
C LEU A 389 -21.74 8.03 0.73
N PHE A 390 -22.45 8.12 -0.40
CA PHE A 390 -23.72 8.84 -0.50
C PHE A 390 -24.86 8.17 0.29
N TRP A 391 -24.86 6.84 0.46
CA TRP A 391 -25.75 6.14 1.38
C TRP A 391 -25.51 6.59 2.83
N VAL A 392 -24.27 6.51 3.33
CA VAL A 392 -23.97 6.87 4.73
C VAL A 392 -24.18 8.37 4.98
N ILE A 393 -23.82 9.24 4.04
CA ILE A 393 -24.08 10.69 4.14
C ILE A 393 -25.59 10.99 4.06
N GLY A 394 -26.31 10.36 3.12
CA GLY A 394 -27.75 10.55 2.96
C GLY A 394 -28.54 10.05 4.17
N VAL A 395 -28.21 8.88 4.71
CA VAL A 395 -28.78 8.38 5.96
C VAL A 395 -28.44 9.33 7.12
N TRP A 396 -27.20 9.82 7.23
CA TRP A 396 -26.83 10.77 8.29
C TRP A 396 -27.66 12.06 8.25
N PHE A 397 -27.79 12.71 7.09
CA PHE A 397 -28.63 13.90 6.98
C PHE A 397 -30.12 13.59 7.19
N HIS A 398 -30.60 12.45 6.70
CA HIS A 398 -31.99 12.00 6.87
C HIS A 398 -32.37 11.76 8.34
N VAL A 399 -31.51 11.08 9.12
CA VAL A 399 -31.80 10.73 10.53
C VAL A 399 -31.27 11.73 11.55
N SER A 400 -30.63 12.82 11.09
CA SER A 400 -30.04 13.86 11.95
C SER A 400 -31.06 14.46 12.91
N ILE A 401 -32.22 14.86 12.39
CA ILE A 401 -33.36 15.41 13.13
C ILE A 401 -34.11 14.37 13.99
N MET A 402 -33.71 13.09 13.93
CA MET A 402 -34.37 11.97 14.61
C MET A 402 -33.51 11.32 15.69
N GLY A 403 -32.28 11.81 15.93
CA GLY A 403 -31.41 11.30 16.99
C GLY A 403 -30.79 9.92 16.74
N TYR A 404 -30.54 9.54 15.47
CA TYR A 404 -29.82 8.29 15.12
C TYR A 404 -28.42 8.49 14.51
N SER A 405 -27.91 9.73 14.48
CA SER A 405 -26.59 10.10 13.91
C SER A 405 -25.41 9.26 14.43
N GLN A 406 -25.46 8.81 15.69
CA GLN A 406 -24.46 7.97 16.35
C GLN A 406 -24.16 6.66 15.60
N PHE A 407 -25.15 6.08 14.91
CA PHE A 407 -24.93 4.90 14.07
C PHE A 407 -24.12 5.25 12.81
N MET A 408 -24.28 6.45 12.25
CA MET A 408 -23.47 6.90 11.11
C MET A 408 -22.05 7.32 11.54
N TYR A 409 -21.88 7.85 12.74
CA TYR A 409 -20.54 8.03 13.33
C TYR A 409 -19.82 6.67 13.47
N ALA A 410 -20.50 5.63 13.95
CA ALA A 410 -19.95 4.27 13.98
C ALA A 410 -19.61 3.74 12.56
N CYS A 411 -20.42 4.05 11.54
CA CYS A 411 -20.11 3.73 10.13
C CYS A 411 -18.79 4.38 9.67
N PHE A 412 -18.62 5.69 9.88
CA PHE A 412 -17.40 6.40 9.54
C PHE A 412 -16.19 5.90 10.35
N SER A 413 -16.36 5.59 11.64
CA SER A 413 -15.29 5.05 12.49
C SER A 413 -14.82 3.66 12.06
N VAL A 414 -15.74 2.73 11.76
CA VAL A 414 -15.40 1.38 11.28
C VAL A 414 -14.71 1.45 9.91
N TRP A 415 -15.23 2.26 8.99
CA TRP A 415 -14.67 2.41 7.65
C TRP A 415 -13.30 3.11 7.69
N GLY A 416 -13.19 4.19 8.47
CA GLY A 416 -11.97 4.96 8.70
C GLY A 416 -10.88 4.12 9.36
N PHE A 417 -11.20 3.34 10.40
CA PHE A 417 -10.28 2.38 11.00
C PHE A 417 -9.79 1.34 9.98
N ASP A 418 -10.68 0.74 9.19
CA ASP A 418 -10.28 -0.21 8.14
C ASP A 418 -9.39 0.43 7.05
N ARG A 419 -9.53 1.72 6.75
CA ARG A 419 -8.60 2.44 5.86
C ARG A 419 -7.26 2.72 6.55
N LEU A 420 -7.28 3.27 7.77
CA LEU A 420 -6.07 3.59 8.55
C LEU A 420 -5.23 2.34 8.83
N ALA A 421 -5.87 1.22 9.17
CA ALA A 421 -5.20 -0.06 9.42
C ALA A 421 -4.43 -0.57 8.20
N ARG A 422 -4.96 -0.39 6.98
CA ARG A 422 -4.25 -0.72 5.72
C ARG A 422 -3.03 0.17 5.55
N VAL A 423 -3.18 1.48 5.74
CA VAL A 423 -2.06 2.43 5.67
C VAL A 423 -0.96 2.06 6.68
N VAL A 424 -1.32 1.76 7.93
CA VAL A 424 -0.38 1.34 8.97
C VAL A 424 0.30 0.00 8.64
N ARG A 425 -0.41 -0.98 8.07
CA ARG A 425 0.19 -2.27 7.64
C ARG A 425 1.15 -2.10 6.47
N LEU A 426 0.77 -1.31 5.47
CA LEU A 426 1.63 -0.93 4.34
C LEU A 426 2.87 -0.17 4.83
N CYS A 427 2.77 0.64 5.88
CA CYS A 427 3.93 1.26 6.52
C CYS A 427 4.74 0.29 7.41
N TRP A 428 4.13 -0.71 8.05
CA TRP A 428 4.79 -1.69 8.94
C TRP A 428 5.57 -2.74 8.18
N PHE A 429 4.92 -3.50 7.30
CA PHE A 429 5.64 -4.30 6.32
C PHE A 429 6.61 -3.40 5.56
N GLY A 430 6.21 -2.13 5.48
CA GLY A 430 6.90 -1.10 4.79
C GLY A 430 6.88 -1.57 3.37
N PHE A 431 8.08 -1.68 2.84
CA PHE A 431 8.19 -1.54 1.43
C PHE A 431 9.27 -2.51 0.83
N PRO A 432 9.24 -3.87 1.02
CA PRO A 432 10.27 -4.93 0.74
C PRO A 432 10.78 -5.41 -0.67
N LYS A 433 12.09 -5.68 -0.92
CA LYS A 433 12.82 -5.90 -2.23
C LYS A 433 12.62 -7.23 -3.03
N ALA A 434 11.42 -7.60 -3.48
CA ALA A 434 11.26 -8.90 -4.17
C ALA A 434 12.05 -9.12 -5.46
N THR A 435 12.64 -10.31 -5.59
CA THR A 435 13.24 -10.83 -6.82
C THR A 435 12.25 -11.65 -7.63
N LEU A 436 12.08 -11.40 -8.93
CA LEU A 436 11.23 -12.18 -9.83
C LEU A 436 12.00 -12.66 -11.03
N LEU A 437 12.06 -13.98 -11.06
CA LEU A 437 12.36 -14.83 -12.18
C LEU A 437 11.08 -15.00 -13.03
N LEU A 438 11.22 -14.99 -14.36
CA LEU A 438 10.22 -15.59 -15.25
C LEU A 438 10.43 -17.09 -15.26
N LEU A 439 9.32 -17.82 -15.16
CA LEU A 439 9.31 -19.26 -15.26
C LEU A 439 8.83 -19.68 -16.67
N PRO A 440 9.34 -20.79 -17.24
CA PRO A 440 9.15 -21.12 -18.67
C PRO A 440 7.71 -21.26 -19.16
N ASP A 441 6.74 -21.57 -18.30
CA ASP A 441 5.32 -21.75 -18.65
C ASP A 441 4.48 -20.45 -18.56
N ASP A 442 5.16 -19.32 -18.67
CA ASP A 442 4.70 -18.04 -18.15
C ASP A 442 4.17 -18.25 -16.69
N THR A 443 5.01 -18.65 -15.75
CA THR A 443 4.75 -18.49 -14.30
C THR A 443 5.65 -17.41 -13.71
N LEU A 444 5.30 -17.03 -12.50
CA LEU A 444 5.82 -15.92 -11.77
C LEU A 444 6.45 -16.36 -10.45
N ARG A 445 7.49 -15.66 -10.01
CA ARG A 445 8.16 -15.97 -8.75
C ARG A 445 8.37 -14.72 -7.89
N VAL A 446 7.35 -14.14 -7.21
CA VAL A 446 7.51 -12.91 -6.39
C VAL A 446 8.36 -13.18 -5.16
N GLU A 447 9.68 -13.37 -5.26
CA GLU A 447 10.59 -13.61 -4.13
C GLU A 447 10.81 -12.34 -3.28
N VAL A 448 9.76 -11.84 -2.64
CA VAL A 448 9.74 -10.80 -1.61
C VAL A 448 10.64 -11.16 -0.44
N PRO A 449 11.87 -10.62 -0.31
CA PRO A 449 12.54 -10.64 0.97
C PRO A 449 11.70 -9.75 1.89
N LYS A 450 11.16 -10.31 2.96
CA LYS A 450 10.23 -9.69 3.90
C LYS A 450 10.97 -9.12 5.12
N PRO A 451 10.34 -8.20 5.89
CA PRO A 451 10.85 -7.84 7.22
C PRO A 451 11.03 -9.07 8.10
N ASN A 452 12.11 -9.14 8.88
CA ASN A 452 12.25 -10.15 9.95
C ASN A 452 11.11 -10.03 10.98
N SER A 453 10.56 -8.81 11.14
CA SER A 453 9.40 -8.50 11.98
C SER A 453 8.03 -8.78 11.34
N TRP A 454 7.99 -9.39 10.14
CA TRP A 454 6.75 -9.80 9.48
C TRP A 454 6.68 -11.34 9.43
N PRO A 455 5.62 -11.95 9.99
CA PRO A 455 5.52 -13.40 10.09
C PRO A 455 5.13 -14.02 8.74
N SER A 456 5.92 -14.97 8.23
CA SER A 456 5.40 -15.87 7.20
C SER A 456 4.24 -16.68 7.75
N ILE A 457 3.21 -16.82 6.94
CA ILE A 457 2.07 -17.70 7.22
C ILE A 457 2.06 -18.72 6.09
N SER A 458 2.33 -19.99 6.40
CA SER A 458 2.28 -21.07 5.41
C SER A 458 0.85 -21.26 4.89
N GLY A 459 0.70 -21.45 3.57
CA GLY A 459 -0.61 -21.38 2.90
C GLY A 459 -1.27 -19.99 2.95
N GLY A 460 -0.60 -18.99 3.55
CA GLY A 460 -1.08 -17.63 3.71
C GLY A 460 -1.12 -16.90 2.38
N HIS A 461 -2.08 -16.00 2.27
CA HIS A 461 -2.09 -15.02 1.20
C HIS A 461 -1.74 -13.66 1.77
N ALA A 462 -1.53 -12.70 0.89
CA ALA A 462 -1.59 -11.33 1.32
C ALA A 462 -2.29 -10.49 0.27
N TRP A 463 -2.76 -9.33 0.72
CA TRP A 463 -3.17 -8.28 -0.18
C TRP A 463 -1.85 -7.66 -0.66
N ILE A 464 -1.09 -8.40 -1.48
CA ILE A 464 0.17 -7.98 -2.12
C ILE A 464 -0.15 -7.08 -3.30
N HIS A 465 -0.82 -5.98 -3.05
CA HIS A 465 -0.39 -4.69 -3.56
C HIS A 465 0.94 -4.76 -4.46
N LEU A 466 0.92 -4.48 -5.79
CA LEU A 466 1.96 -4.07 -6.85
C LEU A 466 2.25 -2.59 -7.51
N LEU A 467 1.96 -1.36 -6.94
CA LEU A 467 2.26 0.12 -6.99
C LEU A 467 3.15 0.76 -8.11
N HIS A 468 2.73 1.02 -9.36
CA HIS A 468 3.57 1.70 -10.42
C HIS A 468 2.75 2.73 -11.30
N PRO A 469 2.79 4.15 -11.43
CA PRO A 469 1.71 5.24 -11.83
C PRO A 469 0.74 6.08 -10.87
N LEU A 470 -0.61 6.13 -10.56
CA LEU A 470 -2.09 5.70 -10.72
C LEU A 470 -2.88 4.34 -10.38
N THR A 471 -2.74 3.54 -9.29
CA THR A 471 -3.78 2.54 -8.79
C THR A 471 -4.06 2.17 -7.27
N PHE A 472 -3.30 2.43 -6.17
CA PHE A 472 -3.29 1.70 -4.86
C PHE A 472 -4.53 1.77 -3.96
N TRP A 473 -5.51 2.51 -4.42
CA TRP A 473 -6.86 2.54 -3.91
C TRP A 473 -7.50 1.19 -4.19
N GLN A 474 -7.30 0.74 -5.43
CA GLN A 474 -7.37 -0.60 -5.96
C GLN A 474 -6.19 -1.37 -5.33
N ASN A 475 -6.36 -2.60 -4.84
CA ASN A 475 -5.34 -3.27 -4.04
C ASN A 475 -5.70 -4.71 -3.76
N HIS A 476 -5.07 -5.65 -4.48
CA HIS A 476 -5.73 -6.97 -4.83
C HIS A 476 -4.86 -9.77 -3.99
N PRO A 477 -5.59 -10.95 -3.67
CA PRO A 477 -5.12 -11.90 -2.66
C PRO A 477 -4.26 -12.98 -3.32
N PHE A 478 -2.94 -12.90 -3.17
CA PHE A 478 -2.03 -13.92 -3.69
C PHE A 478 -1.36 -14.69 -2.58
N THR A 479 -1.24 -16.00 -2.80
CA THR A 479 -0.63 -16.96 -1.90
C THR A 479 0.88 -17.00 -2.09
N PHE A 480 1.62 -17.13 -0.99
CA PHE A 480 3.09 -17.14 -0.97
C PHE A 480 3.66 -18.39 -0.29
N VAL A 481 4.95 -18.66 -0.56
CA VAL A 481 5.75 -19.77 0.03
C VAL A 481 7.07 -19.19 0.54
N ASP A 482 7.77 -19.76 1.50
CA ASP A 482 9.14 -19.30 1.82
C ASP A 482 10.17 -19.89 0.83
N SER A 483 11.10 -19.06 0.33
CA SER A 483 12.11 -19.44 -0.67
C SER A 483 13.06 -20.49 -0.11
N VAL A 484 13.46 -21.43 -0.97
CA VAL A 484 14.35 -22.55 -0.61
C VAL A 484 15.83 -22.19 -0.70
N GLU A 485 16.18 -21.10 -1.39
CA GLU A 485 17.58 -20.65 -1.59
C GLU A 485 17.97 -19.44 -0.70
N LYS A 486 16.97 -18.69 -0.22
CA LYS A 486 17.18 -17.33 0.33
C LYS A 486 16.35 -17.14 1.58
N GLU A 487 17.02 -16.94 2.71
CA GLU A 487 16.35 -16.66 3.98
C GLU A 487 15.48 -15.39 3.92
N ASN A 488 14.52 -15.32 4.84
CA ASN A 488 13.58 -14.21 4.99
C ASN A 488 12.93 -13.75 3.68
N THR A 489 12.68 -14.68 2.75
CA THR A 489 12.15 -14.38 1.42
C THR A 489 10.91 -15.21 1.14
N ILE A 490 9.76 -14.57 1.01
CA ILE A 490 8.51 -15.20 0.57
C ILE A 490 8.36 -15.06 -0.95
N VAL A 491 7.79 -16.07 -1.60
CA VAL A 491 7.69 -16.23 -3.04
C VAL A 491 6.23 -16.43 -3.41
N PHE A 492 5.60 -15.41 -4.01
CA PHE A 492 4.22 -15.55 -4.52
C PHE A 492 4.27 -16.04 -5.96
N PHE A 493 3.53 -17.11 -6.32
CA PHE A 493 3.37 -17.54 -7.72
C PHE A 493 1.92 -17.39 -8.21
N CYS A 494 1.28 -16.28 -7.80
CA CYS A 494 0.86 -15.28 -8.78
C CYS A 494 0.69 -15.81 -10.23
N LYS A 495 -0.48 -16.31 -10.62
CA LYS A 495 -0.77 -16.80 -11.99
C LYS A 495 -2.13 -16.29 -12.47
N ILE A 496 -2.23 -15.95 -13.75
CA ILE A 496 -2.81 -14.67 -14.17
C ILE A 496 -4.29 -14.71 -14.54
N LYS A 497 -4.93 -13.53 -14.53
CA LYS A 497 -6.22 -13.25 -15.18
C LYS A 497 -6.09 -12.01 -16.11
N LYS A 498 -6.95 -11.00 -16.01
CA LYS A 498 -6.89 -9.73 -16.81
C LYS A 498 -6.62 -8.40 -16.03
N GLY A 499 -6.94 -7.24 -16.60
CA GLY A 499 -6.87 -5.87 -16.01
C GLY A 499 -5.49 -5.18 -15.74
N LEU A 500 -4.53 -5.75 -15.01
CA LEU A 500 -3.14 -5.26 -14.74
C LEU A 500 -2.22 -6.47 -14.56
N THR A 501 -2.46 -7.42 -15.44
CA THR A 501 -1.79 -8.69 -15.48
C THR A 501 -1.38 -9.17 -16.91
N ALA A 502 -1.09 -8.26 -17.85
CA ALA A 502 -0.47 -8.49 -19.18
C ALA A 502 0.47 -7.34 -19.73
N SER A 503 0.86 -6.38 -18.87
CA SER A 503 1.78 -5.22 -19.07
C SER A 503 3.21 -5.34 -18.52
N PHE A 504 3.39 -5.53 -17.19
CA PHE A 504 4.54 -6.26 -16.66
C PHE A 504 4.59 -7.71 -17.29
N CYS A 505 4.59 -7.89 -18.63
CA CYS A 505 5.20 -8.98 -19.43
C CYS A 505 5.66 -8.47 -20.80
N LYS A 506 6.16 -7.23 -20.81
CA LYS A 506 6.76 -6.57 -21.99
C LYS A 506 8.12 -5.86 -21.74
N LYS A 507 8.68 -5.97 -20.52
CA LYS A 507 10.12 -5.80 -20.12
C LYS A 507 11.04 -7.08 -20.03
N LEU A 508 11.31 -7.82 -18.90
CA LEU A 508 12.06 -9.15 -18.75
C LEU A 508 12.91 -9.42 -19.96
N ARG A 509 12.34 -10.11 -20.95
CA ARG A 509 13.03 -10.73 -22.10
C ARG A 509 13.94 -9.79 -22.93
N LYS A 510 14.11 -8.51 -22.55
CA LYS A 510 15.08 -7.55 -23.10
C LYS A 510 16.32 -7.22 -22.24
N TYR A 511 16.63 -7.94 -21.15
CA TYR A 511 17.84 -7.73 -20.33
C TYR A 511 18.71 -9.03 -20.29
N PRO A 512 19.78 -9.16 -19.44
CA PRO A 512 20.61 -10.41 -19.38
C PRO A 512 20.49 -11.27 -18.08
N GLY A 513 19.83 -12.45 -18.09
CA GLY A 513 19.68 -13.37 -16.92
C GLY A 513 18.27 -13.58 -16.29
N GLN A 514 17.16 -13.49 -17.05
CA GLN A 514 15.78 -13.86 -16.64
C GLN A 514 15.21 -13.33 -15.29
N THR A 515 15.77 -12.28 -14.64
CA THR A 515 15.38 -11.90 -13.26
C THR A 515 15.38 -10.39 -12.97
N THR A 516 14.43 -9.87 -12.17
CA THR A 516 14.51 -8.49 -11.63
C THR A 516 14.08 -8.36 -10.19
N THR A 517 14.11 -7.14 -9.64
CA THR A 517 13.48 -6.80 -8.39
C THR A 517 12.62 -5.45 -8.45
N LEU A 518 11.30 -5.33 -8.14
CA LEU A 518 10.52 -4.03 -8.29
C LEU A 518 9.40 -3.83 -7.23
N ARG A 519 8.88 -2.59 -6.95
CA ARG A 519 8.49 -2.14 -5.57
C ARG A 519 7.42 -2.95 -4.70
N VAL A 520 7.25 -4.27 -4.55
CA VAL A 520 6.79 -5.06 -3.33
C VAL A 520 5.54 -4.85 -2.38
N ALA A 521 5.01 -3.66 -2.10
CA ALA A 521 4.36 -3.38 -0.78
C ALA A 521 3.19 -4.32 -0.45
N VAL A 522 3.09 -4.90 0.75
CA VAL A 522 2.00 -5.83 1.10
C VAL A 522 1.16 -5.29 2.24
N ASP A 523 -0.15 -5.20 2.02
CA ASP A 523 -1.11 -5.24 3.11
C ASP A 523 -1.28 -6.73 3.52
N GLY A 524 -0.87 -7.08 4.74
CA GLY A 524 -0.86 -8.48 5.19
C GLY A 524 0.03 -8.77 6.40
N PRO A 525 0.29 -10.06 6.70
CA PRO A 525 -0.22 -11.23 5.98
C PRO A 525 -1.71 -11.46 6.30
N TYR A 526 -2.39 -12.25 5.45
CA TYR A 526 -3.81 -12.57 5.56
C TYR A 526 -4.07 -14.08 5.37
N GLY A 527 -5.19 -14.54 5.92
CA GLY A 527 -5.40 -15.97 6.11
C GLY A 527 -4.49 -16.55 7.20
N GLU A 528 -4.58 -17.86 7.35
CA GLU A 528 -3.92 -18.65 8.39
C GLU A 528 -3.61 -20.04 7.80
N PRO A 529 -2.64 -20.79 8.35
CA PRO A 529 -2.30 -22.10 7.81
C PRO A 529 -3.46 -23.06 7.99
N SER A 530 -3.67 -23.96 7.04
CA SER A 530 -4.63 -25.03 7.21
C SER A 530 -4.19 -25.89 8.41
N PRO A 531 -5.11 -26.28 9.30
CA PRO A 531 -4.77 -27.08 10.48
C PRO A 531 -4.56 -28.55 10.08
N VAL A 532 -3.41 -28.84 9.44
CA VAL A 532 -3.07 -30.16 8.88
C VAL A 532 -2.12 -30.95 9.80
N ALA A 533 -1.38 -30.29 10.70
CA ALA A 533 -0.39 -30.91 11.58
C ALA A 533 -0.97 -31.93 12.59
N SER A 534 -2.30 -31.96 12.78
CA SER A 534 -3.03 -32.94 13.59
C SER A 534 -3.15 -34.33 12.94
N HIS A 535 -2.72 -34.50 11.69
CA HIS A 535 -2.96 -35.69 10.87
C HIS A 535 -1.69 -36.52 10.65
N SER A 536 -1.84 -37.84 10.55
CA SER A 536 -0.78 -38.80 10.18
C SER A 536 -0.39 -38.74 8.71
N THR A 537 -1.30 -38.30 7.84
CA THR A 537 -1.11 -38.27 6.38
C THR A 537 -1.73 -37.01 5.79
N ALA A 538 -0.98 -36.33 4.93
CA ALA A 538 -1.41 -35.10 4.26
C ALA A 538 -1.22 -35.22 2.75
N LEU A 539 -2.32 -35.14 2.01
CA LEU A 539 -2.36 -35.13 0.55
C LEU A 539 -2.62 -33.71 0.06
N TYR A 540 -1.60 -33.15 -0.60
CA TYR A 540 -1.54 -31.79 -1.08
C TYR A 540 -1.81 -31.79 -2.59
N VAL A 541 -3.02 -31.36 -3.01
CA VAL A 541 -3.49 -31.46 -4.40
C VAL A 541 -3.55 -30.10 -5.09
N ALA A 542 -2.57 -29.84 -5.96
CA ALA A 542 -2.46 -28.62 -6.75
C ALA A 542 -2.98 -28.80 -8.18
N GLY A 543 -3.94 -27.95 -8.57
CA GLY A 543 -4.36 -27.83 -9.98
C GLY A 543 -3.68 -26.65 -10.66
N GLY A 544 -2.75 -26.92 -11.58
CA GLY A 544 -1.99 -25.91 -12.30
C GLY A 544 -1.32 -24.93 -11.33
N SER A 545 -1.68 -23.66 -11.42
CA SER A 545 -1.12 -22.59 -10.60
C SER A 545 -1.59 -22.55 -9.13
N GLY A 546 -2.39 -23.51 -8.68
CA GLY A 546 -2.70 -23.66 -7.26
C GLY A 546 -1.51 -24.14 -6.41
N ILE A 547 -0.40 -24.53 -7.05
CA ILE A 547 0.77 -25.10 -6.36
C ILE A 547 1.37 -24.27 -5.20
N PRO A 548 1.35 -22.92 -5.14
CA PRO A 548 2.11 -22.19 -4.11
C PRO A 548 1.62 -22.43 -2.69
N GLY A 549 0.32 -22.22 -2.42
CA GLY A 549 -0.23 -22.42 -1.07
C GLY A 549 -0.07 -23.86 -0.60
N ILE A 550 -0.23 -24.78 -1.53
CA ILE A 550 -0.12 -26.22 -1.36
C ILE A 550 1.34 -26.64 -1.06
N TYR A 551 2.32 -26.12 -1.81
CA TYR A 551 3.74 -26.36 -1.59
C TYR A 551 4.27 -25.69 -0.31
N SER A 552 3.86 -24.45 -0.04
CA SER A 552 4.20 -23.70 1.19
C SER A 552 3.81 -24.49 2.43
N GLU A 553 2.60 -25.04 2.43
CA GLU A 553 2.04 -25.74 3.57
C GLU A 553 2.60 -27.17 3.69
N ALA A 554 2.86 -27.85 2.57
CA ALA A 554 3.53 -29.16 2.55
C ALA A 554 5.00 -29.10 3.03
N THR A 555 5.79 -28.13 2.54
CA THR A 555 7.20 -27.98 2.95
C THR A 555 7.34 -27.41 4.35
N ALA A 556 6.46 -26.51 4.78
CA ALA A 556 6.38 -26.09 6.17
C ALA A 556 5.97 -27.25 7.09
N MET A 557 5.11 -28.19 6.64
CA MET A 557 4.85 -29.41 7.40
C MET A 557 6.11 -30.27 7.52
N ALA A 558 6.77 -30.59 6.39
CA ALA A 558 7.93 -31.49 6.36
C ALA A 558 9.09 -31.00 7.24
N ARG A 559 9.42 -29.69 7.16
CA ARG A 559 10.47 -29.07 7.99
C ARG A 559 10.12 -29.03 9.49
N ASN A 560 8.83 -29.08 9.84
CA ASN A 560 8.39 -29.23 11.23
C ASN A 560 8.12 -30.71 11.62
N SER A 561 8.42 -31.68 10.75
CA SER A 561 8.13 -33.09 10.94
C SER A 561 9.37 -34.00 11.03
N GLU A 562 10.58 -33.44 11.12
CA GLU A 562 11.85 -34.18 11.21
C GLU A 562 11.88 -35.21 12.36
N ASN A 563 11.09 -35.00 13.42
CA ASN A 563 10.90 -35.92 14.54
C ASN A 563 9.56 -36.70 14.49
N SER A 564 8.97 -36.98 13.32
CA SER A 564 7.69 -37.71 13.24
C SER A 564 7.46 -38.51 11.95
N ASN A 565 6.98 -39.76 12.09
CA ASN A 565 6.59 -40.69 11.01
C ASN A 565 5.29 -40.27 10.26
N ARG A 566 5.19 -39.02 9.80
CA ARG A 566 4.04 -38.52 9.01
C ARG A 566 4.30 -38.73 7.52
N LYS A 567 3.31 -39.29 6.79
CA LYS A 567 3.39 -39.41 5.32
C LYS A 567 2.87 -38.11 4.67
N ILE A 568 3.71 -37.44 3.89
CA ILE A 568 3.34 -36.23 3.14
C ILE A 568 3.40 -36.56 1.65
N LYS A 569 2.32 -36.30 0.91
CA LYS A 569 2.27 -36.51 -0.54
C LYS A 569 1.82 -35.25 -1.27
N LEU A 570 2.59 -34.85 -2.28
CA LEU A 570 2.32 -33.74 -3.17
C LEU A 570 1.88 -34.27 -4.54
N MET A 571 0.62 -34.05 -4.89
CA MET A 571 0.09 -34.31 -6.22
C MET A 571 -0.05 -32.99 -6.97
N TRP A 572 0.64 -32.86 -8.10
CA TRP A 572 0.54 -31.70 -8.96
C TRP A 572 0.03 -32.07 -10.36
N VAL A 573 -1.08 -31.44 -10.77
CA VAL A 573 -1.69 -31.66 -12.08
C VAL A 573 -1.40 -30.46 -12.96
N VAL A 574 -0.52 -30.64 -13.95
CA VAL A 574 -0.06 -29.60 -14.87
C VAL A 574 -0.49 -29.85 -16.31
N ARG A 575 -0.48 -28.79 -17.11
CA ARG A 575 -0.78 -28.86 -18.54
C ARG A 575 0.44 -29.31 -19.35
N GLU A 576 1.59 -28.71 -19.07
CA GLU A 576 2.80 -28.76 -19.90
C GLU A 576 4.05 -28.81 -19.00
N LEU A 577 5.12 -29.48 -19.45
CA LEU A 577 6.37 -29.72 -18.70
C LEU A 577 7.09 -28.43 -18.27
N ALA A 578 6.90 -27.34 -19.02
CA ALA A 578 7.45 -26.01 -18.70
C ALA A 578 7.05 -25.53 -17.29
N SER A 579 5.88 -25.94 -16.76
CA SER A 579 5.48 -25.61 -15.38
C SER A 579 6.40 -26.25 -14.37
N VAL A 580 6.81 -27.50 -14.62
CA VAL A 580 7.74 -28.26 -13.78
C VAL A 580 9.11 -27.59 -13.76
N ALA A 581 9.64 -27.24 -14.93
CA ALA A 581 10.92 -26.54 -15.07
C ALA A 581 10.93 -25.18 -14.33
N GLY A 582 9.78 -24.51 -14.25
CA GLY A 582 9.60 -23.29 -13.44
C GLY A 582 9.70 -23.50 -11.93
N PHE A 583 9.48 -24.72 -11.45
CA PHE A 583 9.49 -25.11 -10.04
C PHE A 583 10.74 -25.94 -9.68
N THR A 584 11.72 -26.08 -10.59
CA THR A 584 12.96 -26.88 -10.43
C THR A 584 13.67 -26.70 -9.09
N ARG A 585 13.74 -25.46 -8.57
CA ARG A 585 14.40 -25.16 -7.28
C ARG A 585 13.63 -25.75 -6.12
N GLU A 586 12.32 -25.50 -6.10
CA GLU A 586 11.37 -26.05 -5.14
C GLU A 586 11.34 -27.57 -5.18
N LEU A 587 11.43 -28.17 -6.37
CA LEU A 587 11.41 -29.62 -6.61
C LEU A 587 12.74 -30.31 -6.28
N HIS A 588 13.90 -29.69 -6.55
CA HIS A 588 15.18 -30.19 -6.00
C HIS A 588 15.21 -30.08 -4.48
N ALA A 589 14.65 -29.01 -3.89
CA ALA A 589 14.50 -28.89 -2.45
C ALA A 589 13.52 -29.92 -1.81
N LEU A 590 12.72 -30.65 -2.62
CA LEU A 590 11.98 -31.81 -2.14
C LEU A 590 12.86 -33.06 -1.99
N LYS A 591 14.06 -33.13 -2.60
CA LYS A 591 14.96 -34.28 -2.46
C LYS A 591 15.44 -34.47 -1.02
N GLU A 592 15.68 -33.34 -0.33
CA GLU A 592 16.12 -33.30 1.07
C GLU A 592 14.93 -33.34 2.06
N LEU A 593 13.70 -33.60 1.58
CA LEU A 593 12.48 -33.64 2.39
C LEU A 593 11.72 -34.96 2.15
N GLN A 594 11.10 -35.51 3.19
CA GLN A 594 10.32 -36.75 3.11
C GLN A 594 8.91 -36.50 2.52
N ILE A 595 8.85 -36.04 1.26
CA ILE A 595 7.61 -35.72 0.52
C ILE A 595 7.51 -36.57 -0.75
N GLU A 596 6.59 -37.53 -0.77
CA GLU A 596 6.27 -38.30 -1.97
C GLU A 596 5.66 -37.35 -3.03
N THR A 597 6.28 -37.25 -4.20
CA THR A 597 5.91 -36.24 -5.20
C THR A 597 5.57 -36.87 -6.54
N VAL A 598 4.32 -36.65 -7.01
CA VAL A 598 3.81 -37.18 -8.28
C VAL A 598 3.29 -36.04 -9.15
N VAL A 599 3.83 -35.94 -10.35
CA VAL A 599 3.52 -34.87 -11.31
C VAL A 599 2.81 -35.46 -12.53
N TYR A 600 1.57 -35.02 -12.76
CA TYR A 600 0.74 -35.43 -13.89
C TYR A 600 0.78 -34.39 -15.01
N ILE A 601 1.25 -34.80 -16.19
CA ILE A 601 1.41 -33.95 -17.38
C ILE A 601 0.36 -34.33 -18.43
N THR A 602 -0.47 -33.36 -18.82
CA THR A 602 -1.71 -33.63 -19.59
C THR A 602 -1.63 -33.33 -21.10
N ARG A 603 -0.41 -33.24 -21.68
CA ARG A 603 -0.15 -32.95 -23.11
C ARG A 603 1.17 -33.60 -23.59
N GLN A 604 1.25 -33.95 -24.89
CA GLN A 604 2.41 -34.56 -25.56
C GLN A 604 3.37 -33.51 -26.20
N PHE A 605 4.54 -33.94 -26.71
CA PHE A 605 5.71 -33.10 -27.05
C PHE A 605 6.25 -33.26 -28.48
N GLU A 606 7.10 -32.31 -28.89
CA GLU A 606 8.04 -32.42 -30.02
C GLU A 606 9.49 -32.35 -29.50
N VAL A 607 10.37 -33.20 -30.04
CA VAL A 607 11.65 -33.58 -29.42
C VAL A 607 12.64 -32.42 -29.24
N GLY A 608 12.91 -31.64 -30.30
CA GLY A 608 14.03 -30.69 -30.34
C GLY A 608 13.95 -29.46 -29.42
N THR A 609 12.91 -29.33 -28.59
CA THR A 609 12.70 -28.14 -27.74
C THR A 609 13.16 -28.29 -26.30
N ALA A 610 13.20 -29.51 -25.76
CA ALA A 610 13.36 -29.71 -24.31
C ALA A 610 14.78 -29.41 -23.80
N GLU A 611 15.81 -29.88 -24.50
CA GLU A 611 17.21 -29.71 -24.07
C GLU A 611 17.63 -28.24 -24.05
N GLU A 612 17.21 -27.44 -25.04
CA GLU A 612 17.48 -25.98 -25.05
C GLU A 612 16.79 -25.25 -23.88
N PHE A 613 15.63 -25.70 -23.40
CA PHE A 613 14.95 -25.08 -22.26
C PHE A 613 15.64 -25.36 -20.92
N PHE A 614 16.22 -26.55 -20.70
CA PHE A 614 17.02 -26.80 -19.50
C PHE A 614 18.42 -26.17 -19.60
N ASN A 615 19.09 -26.25 -20.75
CA ASN A 615 20.42 -25.67 -20.98
C ASN A 615 20.44 -24.13 -20.96
N SER A 616 19.29 -23.45 -21.07
CA SER A 616 19.18 -21.99 -20.95
C SER A 616 18.81 -21.49 -19.54
N SER A 617 18.67 -22.38 -18.55
CA SER A 617 18.14 -22.08 -17.21
C SER A 617 19.19 -21.61 -16.17
N ASP A 618 20.31 -21.01 -16.62
CA ASP A 618 21.47 -20.56 -15.81
C ASP A 618 22.19 -21.67 -15.00
N LEU A 619 21.75 -22.92 -15.10
CA LEU A 619 22.50 -24.09 -14.64
C LEU A 619 23.70 -24.34 -15.57
N SER A 620 24.90 -24.07 -15.06
CA SER A 620 26.15 -24.42 -15.73
C SER A 620 26.43 -25.94 -15.63
N LEU A 621 25.57 -26.74 -16.26
CA LEU A 621 25.88 -28.12 -16.60
C LEU A 621 26.94 -28.10 -17.70
N GLU A 622 27.93 -28.98 -17.58
CA GLU A 622 29.12 -28.93 -18.42
C GLU A 622 28.78 -29.29 -19.88
N LYS A 623 29.46 -28.63 -20.84
CA LYS A 623 29.25 -28.85 -22.27
C LYS A 623 29.91 -30.15 -22.72
N ASP A 624 29.31 -31.28 -22.37
CA ASP A 624 29.58 -32.54 -23.04
C ASP A 624 28.67 -32.74 -24.27
N LYS A 625 28.96 -33.79 -25.04
CA LYS A 625 28.63 -33.88 -26.47
C LYS A 625 27.13 -33.96 -26.77
N LYS A 626 26.76 -33.46 -27.96
CA LYS A 626 25.46 -33.70 -28.60
C LYS A 626 25.09 -35.19 -28.54
N SER A 627 23.90 -35.48 -28.02
CA SER A 627 23.23 -36.77 -28.03
C SER A 627 21.77 -36.52 -28.39
N GLU A 628 21.15 -37.37 -29.21
CA GLU A 628 19.74 -37.21 -29.58
C GLU A 628 18.90 -38.09 -28.64
N THR A 629 18.19 -37.46 -27.68
CA THR A 629 17.45 -38.17 -26.62
C THR A 629 16.03 -37.63 -26.40
N GLU A 630 15.11 -38.47 -25.92
CA GLU A 630 13.71 -38.07 -25.70
C GLU A 630 13.52 -37.10 -24.51
N PRO A 631 12.57 -36.13 -24.60
CA PRO A 631 12.32 -35.14 -23.55
C PRO A 631 11.94 -35.70 -22.16
N LEU A 632 11.27 -36.84 -22.08
CA LEU A 632 10.73 -37.33 -20.82
C LEU A 632 11.81 -38.00 -19.95
N SER A 633 12.68 -38.82 -20.58
CA SER A 633 13.77 -39.50 -19.91
C SER A 633 14.83 -38.51 -19.43
N PHE A 634 15.10 -37.43 -20.17
CA PHE A 634 15.95 -36.32 -19.71
C PHE A 634 15.51 -35.76 -18.35
N VAL A 635 14.20 -35.52 -18.17
CA VAL A 635 13.67 -34.98 -16.90
C VAL A 635 13.65 -36.03 -15.79
N GLN A 636 13.35 -37.29 -16.09
CA GLN A 636 13.45 -38.39 -15.13
C GLN A 636 14.90 -38.58 -14.62
N ASN A 637 15.89 -38.45 -15.51
CA ASN A 637 17.31 -38.45 -15.16
C ASN A 637 17.73 -37.23 -14.32
N THR A 638 17.02 -36.09 -14.47
CA THR A 638 17.28 -34.85 -13.71
C THR A 638 16.67 -34.87 -12.30
N PHE A 639 15.51 -35.50 -12.12
CA PHE A 639 14.79 -35.61 -10.84
C PHE A 639 14.41 -37.06 -10.50
N PRO A 640 15.38 -37.95 -10.21
CA PRO A 640 15.12 -39.36 -9.93
C PRO A 640 14.28 -39.62 -8.67
N HIS A 641 14.05 -38.60 -7.84
CA HIS A 641 13.18 -38.63 -6.65
C HIS A 641 11.72 -38.19 -6.92
N ILE A 642 11.33 -37.93 -8.16
CA ILE A 642 9.99 -37.45 -8.54
C ILE A 642 9.37 -38.37 -9.59
N GLU A 643 8.12 -38.79 -9.37
CA GLU A 643 7.40 -39.60 -10.35
C GLU A 643 6.67 -38.72 -11.38
N PHE A 644 6.99 -38.91 -12.67
CA PHE A 644 6.34 -38.23 -13.78
C PHE A 644 5.38 -39.16 -14.51
N ARG A 645 4.11 -38.76 -14.60
CA ARG A 645 3.03 -39.53 -15.26
C ARG A 645 2.41 -38.73 -16.40
N SER A 646 2.12 -39.39 -17.52
CA SER A 646 1.38 -38.83 -18.65
C SER A 646 -0.13 -39.03 -18.47
N GLY A 647 -0.93 -38.04 -18.84
CA GLY A 647 -2.39 -38.07 -18.74
C GLY A 647 -2.97 -37.35 -17.51
N ARG A 648 -4.30 -37.41 -17.35
CA ARG A 648 -5.02 -36.86 -16.19
C ARG A 648 -5.11 -37.91 -15.08
N PRO A 649 -4.98 -37.54 -13.79
CA PRO A 649 -5.16 -38.48 -12.69
C PRO A 649 -6.61 -38.92 -12.51
N GLU A 650 -6.81 -40.19 -12.17
CA GLU A 650 -8.06 -40.73 -11.63
C GLU A 650 -8.21 -40.29 -10.16
N LEU A 651 -8.58 -39.02 -9.94
CA LEU A 651 -8.60 -38.38 -8.62
C LEU A 651 -9.30 -39.20 -7.52
N GLU A 652 -10.42 -39.85 -7.84
CA GLU A 652 -11.14 -40.67 -6.87
C GLU A 652 -10.34 -41.92 -6.46
N LYS A 653 -9.74 -42.62 -7.42
CA LYS A 653 -8.89 -43.79 -7.18
C LYS A 653 -7.65 -43.41 -6.37
N SER A 654 -6.95 -42.34 -6.75
CA SER A 654 -5.74 -41.88 -6.03
C SER A 654 -6.04 -41.42 -4.60
N ILE A 655 -7.24 -40.90 -4.32
CA ILE A 655 -7.66 -40.59 -2.95
C ILE A 655 -7.93 -41.86 -2.14
N LEU A 656 -8.55 -42.88 -2.75
CA LEU A 656 -8.80 -44.17 -2.09
C LEU A 656 -7.50 -44.95 -1.83
N GLU A 657 -6.53 -44.88 -2.74
CA GLU A 657 -5.16 -45.41 -2.55
C GLU A 657 -4.49 -44.75 -1.32
N GLU A 658 -4.41 -43.42 -1.25
CA GLU A 658 -3.81 -42.73 -0.10
C GLU A 658 -4.61 -42.91 1.21
N LEU A 659 -5.93 -43.00 1.14
CA LEU A 659 -6.77 -43.30 2.31
C LEU A 659 -6.50 -44.71 2.84
N THR A 660 -6.19 -45.66 1.95
CA THR A 660 -5.78 -47.02 2.31
C THR A 660 -4.42 -47.00 3.01
N PHE A 661 -3.41 -46.35 2.43
CA PHE A 661 -2.06 -46.26 3.00
C PHE A 661 -1.93 -45.37 4.26
N SER A 662 -2.82 -44.40 4.47
CA SER A 662 -2.80 -43.55 5.67
C SER A 662 -3.04 -44.35 6.96
N GLN A 663 -2.32 -44.05 8.06
CA GLN A 663 -2.49 -44.83 9.30
C GLN A 663 -3.75 -44.45 10.09
N ARG A 664 -3.86 -43.20 10.57
CA ARG A 664 -4.94 -42.74 11.48
C ARG A 664 -5.91 -41.76 10.81
N SER A 665 -5.42 -40.99 9.85
CA SER A 665 -6.12 -39.81 9.31
C SER A 665 -5.51 -39.32 8.00
N LEU A 666 -6.34 -38.84 7.08
CA LEU A 666 -5.94 -38.19 5.85
C LEU A 666 -6.51 -36.77 5.80
N ALA A 667 -5.67 -35.76 5.61
CA ALA A 667 -6.11 -34.41 5.25
C ALA A 667 -5.85 -34.14 3.77
N ILE A 668 -6.84 -33.61 3.06
CA ILE A 668 -6.73 -33.19 1.67
C ILE A 668 -6.79 -31.67 1.61
N VAL A 669 -5.70 -31.02 1.20
CA VAL A 669 -5.66 -29.58 0.93
C VAL A 669 -5.66 -29.38 -0.58
N THR A 670 -6.49 -28.46 -1.09
CA THR A 670 -6.49 -28.17 -2.53
C THR A 670 -6.64 -26.69 -2.88
N CYS A 671 -5.88 -26.30 -3.91
CA CYS A 671 -5.95 -25.04 -4.62
C CYS A 671 -5.90 -25.34 -6.12
N GLY A 672 -6.75 -24.69 -6.91
CA GLY A 672 -6.82 -24.92 -8.35
C GLY A 672 -8.11 -24.42 -8.98
N ASN A 673 -8.44 -24.95 -10.16
CA ASN A 673 -9.66 -24.60 -10.88
C ASN A 673 -10.92 -24.89 -10.03
N PRO A 674 -11.97 -24.03 -10.06
CA PRO A 674 -13.24 -24.26 -9.36
C PRO A 674 -13.85 -25.66 -9.57
N ILE A 675 -13.69 -26.25 -10.76
CA ILE A 675 -14.15 -27.61 -11.07
C ILE A 675 -13.35 -28.64 -10.25
N LEU A 676 -12.02 -28.61 -10.30
CA LEU A 676 -11.16 -29.51 -9.52
C LEU A 676 -11.44 -29.40 -8.01
N VAL A 677 -11.59 -28.17 -7.50
CA VAL A 677 -11.87 -27.95 -6.07
C VAL A 677 -13.27 -28.43 -5.68
N ASP A 678 -14.28 -28.23 -6.54
CA ASP A 678 -15.64 -28.74 -6.30
C ASP A 678 -15.72 -30.28 -6.44
N ASP A 679 -15.00 -30.88 -7.37
CA ASP A 679 -14.93 -32.33 -7.58
C ASP A 679 -14.17 -33.04 -6.44
N LEU A 680 -13.03 -32.50 -5.98
CA LEU A 680 -12.31 -33.01 -4.80
C LEU A 680 -13.15 -32.89 -3.52
N ARG A 681 -13.88 -31.77 -3.34
CA ARG A 681 -14.83 -31.64 -2.22
C ARG A 681 -15.94 -32.69 -2.31
N TYR A 682 -16.44 -32.95 -3.52
CA TYR A 682 -17.46 -33.98 -3.75
C TYR A 682 -16.94 -35.40 -3.47
N ILE A 683 -15.72 -35.74 -3.89
CA ILE A 683 -15.09 -37.04 -3.61
C ILE A 683 -14.89 -37.23 -2.10
N VAL A 684 -14.44 -36.21 -1.37
CA VAL A 684 -14.37 -36.29 0.10
C VAL A 684 -15.76 -36.46 0.72
N VAL A 685 -16.76 -35.67 0.31
CA VAL A 685 -18.15 -35.80 0.81
C VAL A 685 -18.77 -37.16 0.46
N LYS A 686 -18.32 -37.84 -0.61
CA LYS A 686 -18.73 -39.20 -0.97
C LYS A 686 -18.20 -40.25 0.02
N HIS A 687 -16.95 -40.11 0.49
CA HIS A 687 -16.19 -41.15 1.21
C HIS A 687 -15.90 -40.87 2.69
N ILE A 688 -16.21 -39.68 3.21
CA ILE A 688 -15.95 -39.23 4.60
C ILE A 688 -16.54 -40.12 5.72
N ASP A 689 -17.60 -40.87 5.42
CA ASP A 689 -18.28 -41.82 6.30
C ASP A 689 -17.96 -43.29 5.97
N GLY A 690 -17.51 -43.59 4.74
CA GLY A 690 -17.06 -44.92 4.31
C GLY A 690 -15.66 -45.33 4.81
N THR A 691 -15.12 -44.63 5.81
CA THR A 691 -13.81 -44.91 6.39
C THR A 691 -13.82 -44.64 7.89
N GLU A 692 -13.11 -45.46 8.67
CA GLU A 692 -12.93 -45.22 10.11
C GLU A 692 -12.01 -44.03 10.37
N LYS A 693 -10.97 -43.87 9.54
CA LYS A 693 -9.92 -42.87 9.62
C LYS A 693 -10.49 -41.44 9.56
N ARG A 694 -9.77 -40.46 10.12
CA ARG A 694 -10.19 -39.04 10.09
C ARG A 694 -9.88 -38.44 8.71
N LEU A 695 -10.87 -38.30 7.84
CA LEU A 695 -10.77 -37.60 6.55
C LEU A 695 -11.17 -36.11 6.69
N ASP A 696 -10.32 -35.18 6.28
CA ASP A 696 -10.59 -33.73 6.22
C ASP A 696 -10.32 -33.11 4.83
N PHE A 697 -11.00 -32.00 4.52
CA PHE A 697 -10.86 -31.25 3.27
C PHE A 697 -10.70 -29.75 3.52
N TYR A 698 -9.72 -29.13 2.88
CA TYR A 698 -9.42 -27.70 3.01
C TYR A 698 -9.29 -27.05 1.63
N GLU A 699 -10.25 -26.19 1.26
CA GLU A 699 -10.19 -25.42 0.01
C GLU A 699 -9.50 -24.07 0.16
N GLN A 700 -8.59 -23.79 -0.76
CA GLN A 700 -7.94 -22.50 -1.00
C GLN A 700 -8.38 -22.02 -2.40
N LEU A 701 -9.49 -21.27 -2.49
CA LEU A 701 -9.99 -20.77 -3.77
C LEU A 701 -10.24 -19.25 -3.73
N GLN A 702 -9.73 -18.56 -4.76
CA GLN A 702 -9.83 -17.12 -4.96
C GLN A 702 -10.70 -16.88 -6.21
N VAL A 703 -11.67 -15.97 -6.11
CA VAL A 703 -12.72 -15.79 -7.12
C VAL A 703 -12.28 -14.80 -8.21
N PHE A 704 -12.77 -15.01 -9.45
CA PHE A 704 -12.53 -14.15 -10.62
C PHE A 704 -13.23 -12.77 -10.50
N LEU A 705 -12.80 -12.02 -9.50
CA LEU A 705 -12.47 -10.63 -9.63
C LEU A 705 -11.03 -10.52 -10.17
N GLY A 706 -10.18 -11.52 -9.87
CA GLY A 706 -8.72 -11.70 -10.13
C GLY A 706 -8.14 -11.11 -11.40
N ASN A 707 -8.98 -10.85 -12.38
CA ASN A 707 -8.80 -9.83 -13.39
C ASN A 707 -8.35 -8.49 -12.81
N TYR A 708 -9.32 -7.64 -12.51
CA TYR A 708 -9.04 -6.45 -11.76
C TYR A 708 -8.49 -6.77 -10.35
N ASP A 709 -8.89 -7.89 -9.74
CA ASP A 709 -8.32 -8.40 -8.48
C ASP A 709 -6.98 -9.12 -8.64
N HIS A 710 -6.14 -8.67 -9.54
CA HIS A 710 -4.68 -8.87 -9.64
C HIS A 710 -4.13 -7.60 -10.25
N SER A 711 -4.94 -6.90 -11.04
CA SER A 711 -4.85 -5.47 -11.41
C SER A 711 -4.56 -4.48 -10.32
N THR A 712 -4.55 -4.90 -9.06
CA THR A 712 -3.78 -4.16 -8.06
C THR A 712 -3.07 -4.97 -7.00
N TYR A 713 -2.93 -6.27 -7.19
CA TYR A 713 -1.88 -7.03 -6.51
C TYR A 713 -0.68 -7.30 -7.41
N TYR A 714 -0.64 -6.64 -8.57
CA TYR A 714 0.48 -6.63 -9.51
C TYR A 714 1.05 -5.21 -9.86
N GLY A 715 0.52 -3.98 -9.61
CA GLY A 715 -0.64 -3.48 -8.80
C GLY A 715 -0.53 -2.25 -7.87
N ALA A 716 -0.71 -2.42 -6.54
CA ALA A 716 -0.74 -1.47 -5.38
C ALA A 716 0.41 -1.49 -4.27
N GLY A 717 1.56 -2.12 -4.51
CA GLY A 717 2.91 -2.28 -3.94
C GLY A 717 4.00 -2.77 -4.95
N SER A 718 4.34 -1.97 -5.98
CA SER A 718 5.55 -1.71 -6.78
C SER A 718 6.04 -0.32 -6.32
N LEU A 719 5.55 0.08 -5.12
CA LEU A 719 5.72 1.18 -4.14
C LEU A 719 6.50 0.88 -2.84
N GLY A 720 6.81 -0.37 -2.55
CA GLY A 720 7.81 -0.97 -1.67
C GLY A 720 8.11 -2.49 -1.72
N TYR A 721 9.17 -3.16 -2.19
CA TYR A 721 10.35 -2.96 -3.03
C TYR A 721 11.65 -2.40 -2.46
N TRP A 722 12.12 -1.30 -3.07
CA TRP A 722 13.03 -0.24 -2.63
C TRP A 722 12.80 0.23 -1.16
N ALA A 723 12.28 -0.62 -0.27
CA ALA A 723 12.29 -0.76 1.20
C ALA A 723 12.22 -2.23 1.74
N LEU A 724 12.83 -3.21 1.06
CA LEU A 724 13.70 -4.19 1.75
C LEU A 724 15.12 -3.82 1.44
N ILE A 725 15.65 -3.73 0.22
CA ILE A 725 16.91 -2.95 0.10
C ILE A 725 16.65 -1.42 0.36
N ALA A 726 15.52 -1.00 0.94
CA ALA A 726 15.54 0.07 1.96
C ALA A 726 15.16 -0.32 3.43
N LEU A 727 14.51 -1.46 3.75
CA LEU A 727 14.51 -2.07 5.10
C LEU A 727 15.77 -2.91 5.41
N ILE A 728 16.16 -3.99 4.72
CA ILE A 728 17.58 -4.41 4.55
C ILE A 728 18.55 -3.23 4.42
N ALA A 729 18.37 -2.20 3.58
CA ALA A 729 19.39 -1.12 3.61
C ALA A 729 19.32 -0.30 4.90
N MET A 730 18.13 -0.11 5.50
CA MET A 730 18.04 0.44 6.86
C MET A 730 18.74 -0.48 7.87
N VAL A 731 18.45 -1.77 7.92
CA VAL A 731 18.97 -2.79 8.86
C VAL A 731 20.46 -3.01 8.67
N CYS A 732 20.98 -3.08 7.45
CA CYS A 732 22.41 -3.22 7.19
C CYS A 732 23.16 -1.92 7.48
N ASN A 733 22.68 -0.77 7.00
CA ASN A 733 23.42 0.49 7.15
C ASN A 733 23.28 1.06 8.56
N TRP A 734 22.10 0.98 9.20
CA TRP A 734 21.92 1.35 10.60
C TRP A 734 22.38 0.26 11.56
N GLY A 735 22.32 -1.03 11.23
CA GLY A 735 22.86 -2.10 12.08
C GLY A 735 24.37 -1.95 12.31
N VAL A 736 25.13 -1.61 11.26
CA VAL A 736 26.57 -1.30 11.36
C VAL A 736 26.85 0.01 12.11
N VAL A 737 25.91 0.96 12.12
CA VAL A 737 26.04 2.25 12.83
C VAL A 737 25.65 2.13 14.32
N ILE A 738 24.59 1.40 14.65
CA ILE A 738 24.07 1.23 16.01
C ILE A 738 24.89 0.18 16.77
N PHE A 739 25.33 -0.89 16.08
CA PHE A 739 26.13 -1.96 16.65
C PHE A 739 27.44 -2.15 15.88
N PRO A 740 28.47 -1.28 16.09
CA PRO A 740 29.76 -1.36 15.41
C PRO A 740 30.40 -2.75 15.40
N LEU A 741 30.26 -3.52 16.49
CA LEU A 741 30.78 -4.88 16.64
C LEU A 741 30.21 -5.89 15.61
N LEU A 742 28.99 -5.67 15.11
CA LEU A 742 28.42 -6.53 14.06
C LEU A 742 29.22 -6.47 12.76
N ARG A 743 29.93 -5.35 12.49
CA ARG A 743 30.82 -5.22 11.33
C ARG A 743 31.91 -6.31 11.34
N ASP A 744 32.48 -6.57 12.51
CA ASP A 744 33.64 -7.45 12.63
C ASP A 744 33.22 -8.90 12.88
N LEU A 745 32.12 -9.10 13.62
CA LEU A 745 31.43 -10.39 13.72
C LEU A 745 31.04 -10.93 12.33
N PHE A 746 30.51 -10.07 11.45
CA PHE A 746 30.18 -10.42 10.05
C PHE A 746 31.33 -10.08 9.07
N ASN A 747 32.55 -10.54 9.36
CA ASN A 747 33.70 -10.50 8.43
C ASN A 747 34.13 -11.88 7.88
N GLY A 748 33.38 -12.95 8.19
CA GLY A 748 33.65 -14.31 7.68
C GLY A 748 33.46 -14.49 6.17
N THR A 749 33.74 -15.70 5.66
CA THR A 749 33.83 -16.04 4.22
C THR A 749 32.65 -15.54 3.37
N PHE A 750 31.41 -15.72 3.84
CA PHE A 750 30.22 -15.23 3.15
C PHE A 750 30.21 -13.70 2.96
N SER A 751 30.67 -12.94 3.96
CA SER A 751 30.75 -11.47 3.92
C SER A 751 31.86 -10.97 3.00
N LYS A 752 32.96 -11.72 2.88
CA LYS A 752 34.02 -11.44 1.89
C LYS A 752 33.51 -11.70 0.47
N MET A 753 32.94 -12.87 0.22
CA MET A 753 32.30 -13.24 -1.05
C MET A 753 31.25 -12.21 -1.48
N PHE A 754 30.29 -11.87 -0.60
CA PHE A 754 29.20 -10.95 -0.94
C PHE A 754 29.70 -9.54 -1.29
N ARG A 755 30.74 -9.03 -0.63
CA ARG A 755 31.37 -7.75 -0.98
C ARG A 755 32.14 -7.82 -2.30
N LYS A 756 32.95 -8.88 -2.47
CA LYS A 756 33.77 -9.10 -3.68
C LYS A 756 32.94 -9.28 -4.94
N TYR A 757 31.85 -10.05 -4.89
CA TYR A 757 31.09 -10.41 -6.09
C TYR A 757 29.83 -9.56 -6.32
N ILE A 758 29.19 -9.02 -5.26
CA ILE A 758 27.87 -8.36 -5.37
C ILE A 758 27.91 -6.86 -5.04
N THR A 759 28.34 -6.45 -3.84
CA THR A 759 28.06 -5.06 -3.39
C THR A 759 28.94 -4.01 -4.04
N LEU A 760 30.23 -4.31 -4.23
CA LEU A 760 31.22 -3.34 -4.70
C LEU A 760 31.36 -3.25 -6.24
N PRO A 761 31.45 -4.33 -7.04
CA PRO A 761 31.91 -4.21 -8.43
C PRO A 761 30.95 -3.45 -9.36
N ALA A 762 31.42 -3.07 -10.55
CA ALA A 762 30.54 -2.67 -11.66
C ALA A 762 29.87 -3.91 -12.31
N LEU A 763 28.70 -3.76 -12.93
CA LEU A 763 27.99 -4.89 -13.55
C LEU A 763 28.86 -5.68 -14.54
N GLY A 764 29.54 -4.98 -15.44
CA GLY A 764 30.42 -5.59 -16.45
C GLY A 764 31.85 -5.82 -15.94
N LYS A 765 32.82 -5.24 -16.66
CA LYS A 765 34.24 -5.19 -16.28
C LYS A 765 34.45 -4.08 -15.20
N ARG A 766 35.47 -3.23 -15.31
CA ARG A 766 35.83 -2.24 -14.26
C ARG A 766 34.87 -1.04 -14.15
N LYS A 767 34.24 -0.66 -15.26
CA LYS A 767 33.60 0.66 -15.45
C LYS A 767 32.14 0.73 -14.95
N LYS A 768 31.87 1.64 -14.00
CA LYS A 768 30.55 2.02 -13.47
C LYS A 768 30.26 3.49 -13.78
N ASN A 769 31.13 4.39 -13.31
CA ASN A 769 30.92 5.84 -13.39
C ASN A 769 31.24 6.40 -14.79
N VAL A 770 31.93 5.64 -15.64
CA VAL A 770 32.24 5.99 -17.03
C VAL A 770 31.07 5.64 -17.97
N HIS A 771 30.60 6.62 -18.74
CA HIS A 771 29.61 6.42 -19.79
C HIS A 771 30.10 5.48 -20.90
N GLN A 772 29.16 4.77 -21.51
CA GLN A 772 29.35 3.89 -22.67
C GLN A 772 28.38 4.32 -23.76
N SER A 773 28.72 4.07 -25.03
CA SER A 773 27.92 4.50 -26.18
C SER A 773 27.64 3.32 -27.10
N ALA A 774 26.40 3.19 -27.54
CA ALA A 774 25.98 2.27 -28.60
C ALA A 774 25.35 3.08 -29.75
N PHE A 775 25.75 2.76 -30.99
CA PHE A 775 25.27 3.42 -32.22
C PHE A 775 25.30 4.96 -32.16
N TYR A 776 26.32 5.55 -31.50
CA TYR A 776 26.59 7.00 -31.32
C TYR A 776 25.53 7.82 -30.55
N ILE A 777 24.26 7.43 -30.55
CA ILE A 777 23.13 8.16 -29.95
C ILE A 777 22.70 7.55 -28.61
N PHE A 778 22.87 6.24 -28.43
CA PHE A 778 22.50 5.54 -27.19
C PHE A 778 23.67 5.53 -26.19
N ASP A 779 23.97 6.70 -25.65
CA ASP A 779 24.82 6.87 -24.47
C ASP A 779 24.11 6.35 -23.20
N PHE A 780 24.83 5.62 -22.33
CA PHE A 780 24.33 5.17 -21.02
C PHE A 780 25.43 5.07 -19.95
N LEU A 781 25.01 4.91 -18.69
CA LEU A 781 25.87 4.62 -17.53
C LEU A 781 25.56 3.21 -17.01
N ILE A 782 26.57 2.51 -16.48
CA ILE A 782 26.42 1.17 -15.89
C ILE A 782 26.33 1.30 -14.35
N PRO A 783 25.27 0.78 -13.68
CA PRO A 783 25.21 0.73 -12.22
C PRO A 783 26.19 -0.31 -11.63
N SER A 784 26.39 -0.32 -10.29
CA SER A 784 27.16 -1.41 -9.63
C SER A 784 26.50 -2.78 -9.82
N ARG A 785 27.14 -3.89 -9.44
CA ARG A 785 26.53 -5.22 -9.44
C ARG A 785 25.33 -5.29 -8.50
N LEU A 786 25.40 -4.70 -7.31
CA LEU A 786 24.23 -4.60 -6.44
C LEU A 786 23.16 -3.71 -7.07
N GLU A 787 23.48 -2.50 -7.52
CA GLU A 787 22.51 -1.59 -8.16
C GLU A 787 21.93 -2.19 -9.44
N SER A 788 22.68 -3.04 -10.15
CA SER A 788 22.25 -3.73 -11.37
C SER A 788 21.51 -5.02 -11.07
N ALA A 789 21.87 -5.83 -10.08
CA ALA A 789 21.00 -6.84 -9.47
C ALA A 789 19.72 -6.23 -8.87
N VAL A 790 19.64 -4.89 -8.88
CA VAL A 790 18.55 -3.99 -8.52
C VAL A 790 18.01 -3.13 -9.70
N ILE A 791 18.57 -3.21 -10.93
CA ILE A 791 18.10 -2.51 -12.16
C ILE A 791 17.99 -3.40 -13.41
N PHE A 792 18.99 -4.23 -13.73
CA PHE A 792 18.68 -5.58 -14.25
C PHE A 792 17.74 -6.28 -13.29
N GLY A 793 17.89 -5.96 -12.01
CA GLY A 793 16.94 -5.97 -10.93
C GLY A 793 15.88 -4.88 -10.86
N PHE A 794 15.43 -4.15 -11.89
CA PHE A 794 14.22 -3.30 -11.83
C PHE A 794 13.24 -3.52 -12.99
N PHE A 795 13.72 -4.13 -14.07
CA PHE A 795 13.04 -4.26 -15.34
C PHE A 795 12.36 -5.62 -15.61
N TRP A 796 13.02 -6.73 -15.29
CA TRP A 796 12.54 -8.09 -15.55
C TRP A 796 11.18 -8.38 -14.84
N PHE A 797 10.95 -8.49 -13.53
CA PHE A 797 9.63 -8.44 -12.85
C PHE A 797 8.64 -7.42 -13.46
N LEU A 798 9.15 -6.30 -13.95
CA LEU A 798 8.45 -5.34 -14.81
C LEU A 798 8.02 -5.90 -16.19
N PHE A 799 8.11 -7.23 -16.35
CA PHE A 799 7.60 -8.20 -17.32
C PHE A 799 7.12 -9.51 -16.66
N VAL A 800 6.90 -9.69 -15.36
CA VAL A 800 6.23 -10.96 -14.96
C VAL A 800 4.99 -10.85 -14.11
N VAL A 801 4.82 -9.79 -13.29
CA VAL A 801 3.51 -9.52 -12.67
C VAL A 801 2.52 -8.95 -13.68
N CYS A 802 2.48 -9.57 -14.86
CA CYS A 802 1.64 -9.24 -15.99
C CYS A 802 1.97 -10.02 -17.29
N ALA A 803 2.10 -11.34 -17.32
CA ALA A 803 1.46 -12.22 -18.33
C ALA A 803 2.00 -13.63 -18.14
N VAL A 804 1.15 -14.48 -17.57
CA VAL A 804 1.54 -15.65 -16.79
C VAL A 804 0.36 -16.64 -16.73
N GLU A 805 0.15 -17.60 -17.64
CA GLU A 805 -1.18 -18.23 -17.97
C GLU A 805 -2.03 -17.35 -18.91
N ILE A 806 -1.55 -16.97 -20.10
CA ILE A 806 -2.12 -15.88 -20.91
C ILE A 806 -3.56 -16.17 -21.46
N TYR A 807 -4.57 -16.14 -20.57
CA TYR A 807 -5.89 -16.71 -20.83
C TYR A 807 -6.99 -15.66 -21.06
N TYR A 808 -7.22 -15.45 -22.36
CA TYR A 808 -8.57 -15.33 -22.89
C TYR A 808 -9.41 -16.57 -22.47
N VAL A 809 -10.68 -16.37 -22.12
CA VAL A 809 -11.63 -17.47 -21.87
C VAL A 809 -12.29 -17.84 -23.19
N LYS A 810 -12.15 -19.10 -23.64
CA LYS A 810 -12.78 -19.54 -24.89
C LYS A 810 -14.31 -19.54 -24.74
N GLY A 811 -15.00 -18.69 -25.51
CA GLY A 811 -16.45 -18.48 -25.38
C GLY A 811 -16.83 -17.34 -24.42
N ASP A 812 -15.94 -16.38 -24.20
CA ASP A 812 -16.24 -15.12 -23.53
C ASP A 812 -17.35 -14.35 -24.28
N GLN A 813 -18.33 -13.82 -23.55
CA GLN A 813 -19.47 -13.03 -24.07
C GLN A 813 -19.38 -11.55 -23.69
N ILE A 814 -18.20 -11.10 -23.29
CA ILE A 814 -17.85 -9.69 -23.14
C ILE A 814 -16.88 -9.31 -24.26
N PHE A 815 -15.96 -10.21 -24.58
CA PHE A 815 -15.01 -10.03 -25.66
C PHE A 815 -15.04 -11.22 -26.61
N LEU A 816 -15.44 -10.97 -27.85
CA LEU A 816 -15.85 -12.02 -28.78
C LEU A 816 -14.65 -12.77 -29.37
N THR A 817 -13.51 -12.10 -29.49
CA THR A 817 -12.28 -12.70 -30.04
C THR A 817 -11.17 -12.86 -29.00
N LYS A 818 -10.24 -13.78 -29.29
CA LYS A 818 -9.03 -13.97 -28.47
C LYS A 818 -8.14 -12.73 -28.50
N GLU A 819 -8.08 -11.98 -29.59
CA GLU A 819 -7.15 -10.84 -29.74
C GLU A 819 -7.66 -9.57 -29.11
N GLU A 820 -8.88 -9.13 -29.43
CA GLU A 820 -9.64 -8.10 -28.70
C GLU A 820 -9.62 -8.42 -27.19
N GLY A 821 -9.92 -9.68 -26.86
CA GLY A 821 -9.77 -10.24 -25.53
C GLY A 821 -8.38 -10.00 -24.97
N LEU A 822 -7.32 -10.56 -25.54
CA LEU A 822 -5.93 -10.38 -25.10
C LEU A 822 -5.41 -8.94 -25.24
N THR A 823 -6.13 -8.04 -25.92
CA THR A 823 -5.72 -6.65 -26.10
C THR A 823 -6.38 -5.75 -25.07
N ARG A 824 -7.68 -5.84 -24.79
CA ARG A 824 -8.25 -5.31 -23.53
C ARG A 824 -7.53 -5.94 -22.35
N TYR A 825 -7.50 -7.27 -22.37
CA TYR A 825 -6.61 -8.10 -21.57
C TYR A 825 -5.11 -7.94 -21.98
N ILE A 826 -4.61 -6.75 -22.37
CA ILE A 826 -3.23 -6.19 -22.24
C ILE A 826 -3.25 -4.67 -21.92
N SER A 827 -4.27 -3.92 -22.32
CA SER A 827 -4.26 -2.46 -22.41
C SER A 827 -4.73 -1.80 -21.13
N ASP A 828 -5.83 -2.30 -20.53
CA ASP A 828 -6.14 -2.02 -19.11
C ASP A 828 -4.84 -2.13 -18.33
N ARG A 829 -4.09 -3.19 -18.63
CA ARG A 829 -2.90 -3.49 -17.90
C ARG A 829 -1.92 -2.41 -18.07
N THR A 830 -1.56 -2.03 -19.27
CA THR A 830 -0.41 -1.16 -19.45
C THR A 830 -0.64 0.22 -18.87
N GLY A 831 -1.89 0.63 -18.64
CA GLY A 831 -2.26 1.91 -18.01
C GLY A 831 -2.45 1.77 -16.50
N ILE A 832 -3.20 0.78 -16.05
CA ILE A 832 -3.37 0.47 -14.64
C ILE A 832 -1.99 0.05 -14.07
N VAL A 833 -1.13 -0.63 -14.84
CA VAL A 833 0.30 -0.92 -14.52
C VAL A 833 1.16 0.26 -14.76
N CYS A 834 0.85 1.09 -15.76
CA CYS A 834 1.49 2.38 -15.77
C CYS A 834 1.32 2.99 -14.40
N THR A 835 0.25 2.64 -13.63
CA THR A 835 -0.47 3.32 -12.52
C THR A 835 -0.19 2.98 -10.91
N ILE A 836 0.51 3.34 -9.73
CA ILE A 836 1.13 4.35 -8.69
C ILE A 836 2.65 4.79 -8.53
N LEU A 837 3.76 4.08 -8.84
CA LEU A 837 5.16 4.59 -8.84
C LEU A 837 5.36 6.09 -9.24
N THR A 838 4.46 6.91 -9.82
CA THR A 838 4.78 8.34 -10.04
C THR A 838 5.06 9.01 -8.70
N PRO A 839 4.26 8.84 -7.64
CA PRO A 839 4.69 9.12 -6.28
C PRO A 839 6.09 8.64 -5.90
N LEU A 840 6.57 7.46 -6.33
CA LEU A 840 7.98 7.08 -6.09
C LEU A 840 8.97 7.73 -7.06
N LEU A 841 8.64 7.87 -8.35
CA LEU A 841 9.46 8.43 -9.40
C LEU A 841 9.75 9.90 -9.06
N LEU A 842 8.72 10.62 -8.61
CA LEU A 842 8.82 11.93 -8.01
C LEU A 842 9.62 11.89 -6.70
N LEU A 843 9.34 10.94 -5.79
CA LEU A 843 10.10 10.81 -4.53
C LEU A 843 11.60 10.56 -4.76
N PHE A 844 11.98 9.77 -5.77
CA PHE A 844 13.37 9.48 -6.15
C PHE A 844 14.01 10.58 -6.99
N GLY A 845 13.21 11.39 -7.68
CA GLY A 845 13.67 12.65 -8.29
C GLY A 845 13.80 13.80 -7.28
N GLY A 846 13.12 13.69 -6.14
CA GLY A 846 13.13 14.66 -5.04
C GLY A 846 14.46 14.65 -4.28
N ARG A 847 14.97 15.84 -3.97
CA ARG A 847 16.19 16.03 -3.17
C ARG A 847 15.90 15.80 -1.69
N ASN A 848 14.72 16.21 -1.22
CA ASN A 848 14.25 16.03 0.15
C ASN A 848 13.39 14.77 0.29
N ASN A 849 13.97 13.65 -0.12
CA ASN A 849 13.37 12.33 -0.01
C ASN A 849 13.71 11.68 1.33
N PHE A 850 12.71 11.50 2.20
CA PHE A 850 12.86 10.85 3.51
C PHE A 850 13.45 9.43 3.43
N LEU A 851 13.24 8.71 2.32
CA LEU A 851 13.84 7.39 2.14
C LEU A 851 15.36 7.43 2.10
N GLN A 852 15.99 8.56 1.71
CA GLN A 852 17.45 8.70 1.80
C GLN A 852 17.93 8.60 3.25
N TRP A 853 17.22 9.23 4.20
CA TRP A 853 17.57 9.20 5.62
C TRP A 853 17.31 7.81 6.23
N VAL A 854 16.16 7.19 5.89
CA VAL A 854 15.81 5.82 6.32
C VAL A 854 16.84 4.80 5.82
N THR A 855 17.33 4.94 4.58
CA THR A 855 18.30 4.01 3.97
C THR A 855 19.76 4.29 4.24
N ARG A 856 20.11 5.57 4.44
CA ARG A 856 21.47 6.07 4.21
C ARG A 856 21.98 5.86 2.76
N TRP A 857 21.07 5.82 1.78
CA TRP A 857 21.42 5.76 0.35
C TRP A 857 21.81 7.13 -0.19
N LYS A 858 22.82 7.12 -1.06
CA LYS A 858 23.32 8.29 -1.78
C LYS A 858 22.31 8.75 -2.84
N PHE A 859 22.23 10.07 -3.04
CA PHE A 859 21.35 10.67 -4.06
C PHE A 859 21.63 10.14 -5.49
N SER A 860 22.89 9.84 -5.81
CA SER A 860 23.29 9.21 -7.09
C SER A 860 22.65 7.83 -7.31
N THR A 861 22.50 7.04 -6.25
CA THR A 861 21.80 5.75 -6.26
C THR A 861 20.30 5.97 -6.45
N MET A 862 19.67 6.90 -5.72
CA MET A 862 18.24 7.28 -5.92
C MET A 862 17.95 7.76 -7.36
N ILE A 863 18.79 8.62 -7.93
CA ILE A 863 18.63 9.11 -9.31
C ILE A 863 18.88 8.03 -10.36
N THR A 864 19.77 7.09 -10.10
CA THR A 864 19.94 5.91 -10.96
C THR A 864 18.66 5.07 -10.96
N TYR A 865 18.01 4.92 -9.82
CA TYR A 865 16.71 4.26 -9.71
C TYR A 865 15.60 5.05 -10.41
N HIS A 866 15.47 6.36 -10.18
CA HIS A 866 14.54 7.27 -10.88
C HIS A 866 14.64 7.13 -12.42
N ARG A 867 15.86 7.22 -12.98
CA ARG A 867 16.09 7.19 -14.44
C ARG A 867 15.59 5.88 -15.08
N TRP A 868 15.78 4.77 -14.39
CA TRP A 868 15.32 3.46 -14.88
C TRP A 868 13.82 3.26 -14.65
N ILE A 869 13.25 3.72 -13.53
CA ILE A 869 11.80 3.80 -13.33
C ILE A 869 11.12 4.62 -14.43
N ALA A 870 11.63 5.82 -14.77
CA ALA A 870 11.00 6.74 -15.72
C ALA A 870 10.77 6.10 -17.10
N ARG A 871 11.83 5.52 -17.68
CA ARG A 871 11.78 4.77 -18.95
C ARG A 871 10.75 3.66 -18.91
N MET A 872 10.69 2.98 -17.76
CA MET A 872 9.79 1.87 -17.55
C MET A 872 8.33 2.33 -17.39
N VAL A 873 8.10 3.44 -16.69
CA VAL A 873 6.80 4.09 -16.56
C VAL A 873 6.19 4.39 -17.92
N VAL A 874 6.90 5.17 -18.71
CA VAL A 874 6.44 5.64 -20.01
C VAL A 874 6.27 4.49 -21.00
N ALA A 875 7.16 3.49 -20.99
CA ALA A 875 7.05 2.34 -21.86
C ALA A 875 5.75 1.53 -21.69
N MET A 876 4.97 1.76 -20.63
CA MET A 876 3.67 1.10 -20.43
C MET A 876 2.50 2.07 -20.59
N ALA A 877 2.61 3.35 -20.24
CA ALA A 877 1.66 4.35 -20.76
C ALA A 877 1.55 4.28 -22.29
N PHE A 878 2.68 4.06 -22.98
CA PHE A 878 2.68 3.86 -24.42
C PHE A 878 1.90 2.61 -24.86
N ILE A 879 2.19 1.42 -24.30
CA ILE A 879 1.49 0.19 -24.69
C ILE A 879 0.02 0.20 -24.23
N HIS A 880 -0.35 1.01 -23.23
CA HIS A 880 -1.73 1.26 -22.79
C HIS A 880 -2.53 1.94 -23.89
N SER A 881 -2.08 3.14 -24.28
CA SER A 881 -2.73 3.91 -25.32
C SER A 881 -2.76 3.13 -26.62
N VAL A 882 -1.64 2.51 -27.05
CA VAL A 882 -1.59 1.70 -28.29
C VAL A 882 -2.62 0.58 -28.30
N GLY A 883 -2.74 -0.20 -27.23
CA GLY A 883 -3.66 -1.32 -27.22
C GLY A 883 -5.13 -0.91 -27.02
N TYR A 884 -5.41 0.17 -26.30
CA TYR A 884 -6.76 0.75 -26.24
C TYR A 884 -7.19 1.34 -27.59
N THR A 885 -6.32 2.12 -28.24
CA THR A 885 -6.54 2.61 -29.61
C THR A 885 -6.76 1.46 -30.58
N TRP A 886 -5.96 0.40 -30.53
CA TRP A 886 -6.15 -0.78 -31.39
C TRP A 886 -7.56 -1.38 -31.23
N MET A 887 -7.95 -1.66 -29.98
CA MET A 887 -9.24 -2.26 -29.63
C MET A 887 -10.42 -1.41 -30.14
N TYR A 888 -10.43 -0.12 -29.80
CA TYR A 888 -11.48 0.81 -30.23
C TYR A 888 -11.52 1.04 -31.76
N VAL A 889 -10.39 0.91 -32.46
CA VAL A 889 -10.36 0.93 -33.92
C VAL A 889 -10.91 -0.36 -34.51
N THR A 890 -10.57 -1.53 -33.95
CA THR A 890 -11.10 -2.82 -34.41
C THR A 890 -12.60 -3.00 -34.16
N GLU A 891 -13.15 -2.33 -33.14
CA GLU A 891 -14.59 -2.35 -32.84
C GLU A 891 -15.36 -1.17 -33.47
N GLY A 892 -14.67 -0.27 -34.18
CA GLY A 892 -15.26 0.75 -35.06
C GLY A 892 -15.64 2.09 -34.43
N TYR A 893 -15.59 2.23 -33.09
CA TYR A 893 -16.09 3.42 -32.37
C TYR A 893 -15.01 4.37 -31.82
N TYR A 894 -13.73 4.19 -32.19
CA TYR A 894 -12.62 5.07 -31.76
C TYR A 894 -12.85 6.57 -32.00
N ALA A 895 -13.52 6.94 -33.11
CA ALA A 895 -13.83 8.33 -33.43
C ALA A 895 -14.90 8.95 -32.51
N GLU A 896 -15.60 8.14 -31.71
CA GLU A 896 -16.55 8.59 -30.71
C GLU A 896 -15.89 8.66 -29.33
N GLU A 897 -15.20 7.59 -28.90
CA GLU A 897 -14.40 7.58 -27.65
C GLU A 897 -13.37 8.71 -27.61
N MET A 898 -12.75 9.08 -28.74
CA MET A 898 -11.77 10.20 -28.80
C MET A 898 -12.38 11.60 -28.60
N LYS A 899 -13.71 11.73 -28.48
CA LYS A 899 -14.37 12.97 -28.05
C LYS A 899 -14.37 13.13 -26.53
N GLU A 900 -14.17 12.06 -25.77
CA GLU A 900 -14.22 12.05 -24.32
C GLU A 900 -12.97 12.70 -23.69
N GLU A 901 -13.19 13.65 -22.77
CA GLU A 901 -12.10 14.42 -22.13
C GLU A 901 -11.06 13.51 -21.47
N TRP A 902 -11.49 12.45 -20.79
CA TRP A 902 -10.59 11.53 -20.09
C TRP A 902 -9.65 10.79 -21.05
N LEU A 903 -10.10 10.45 -22.26
CA LEU A 903 -9.25 9.78 -23.24
C LEU A 903 -8.27 10.76 -23.89
N ILE A 904 -8.73 11.98 -24.20
CA ILE A 904 -7.89 13.09 -24.68
C ILE A 904 -6.76 13.38 -23.70
N TRP A 905 -7.06 13.54 -22.40
CA TRP A 905 -6.06 13.76 -21.37
C TRP A 905 -5.11 12.57 -21.15
N GLY A 906 -5.57 11.34 -21.41
CA GLY A 906 -4.72 10.14 -21.46
C GLY A 906 -3.70 10.17 -22.60
N VAL A 907 -4.13 10.58 -23.80
CA VAL A 907 -3.23 10.78 -24.96
C VAL A 907 -2.21 11.88 -24.70
N VAL A 908 -2.64 13.01 -24.09
CA VAL A 908 -1.75 14.11 -23.65
C VAL A 908 -0.70 13.59 -22.67
N ALA A 909 -1.11 12.82 -21.65
CA ALA A 909 -0.21 12.23 -20.67
C ALA A 909 0.82 11.29 -21.32
N THR A 910 0.38 10.27 -22.07
CA THR A 910 1.28 9.33 -22.76
C THR A 910 2.28 10.06 -23.68
N THR A 911 1.81 11.08 -24.41
CA THR A 911 2.67 11.90 -25.29
C THR A 911 3.74 12.66 -24.49
N CYS A 912 3.36 13.33 -23.40
CA CYS A 912 4.30 14.02 -22.52
C CYS A 912 5.35 13.05 -21.94
N GLY A 913 4.95 11.82 -21.59
CA GLY A 913 5.86 10.77 -21.13
C GLY A 913 6.87 10.33 -22.20
N CYS A 914 6.41 10.06 -23.41
CA CYS A 914 7.27 9.69 -24.54
C CYS A 914 8.31 10.79 -24.83
N LEU A 915 7.87 12.05 -24.85
CA LEU A 915 8.75 13.21 -24.98
C LEU A 915 9.75 13.30 -23.82
N ILE A 916 9.31 13.12 -22.57
CA ILE A 916 10.19 13.03 -21.39
C ILE A 916 11.30 11.99 -21.57
N CYS A 917 10.97 10.78 -22.02
CA CYS A 917 11.96 9.71 -22.18
C CYS A 917 12.92 9.96 -23.34
N PHE A 918 12.44 10.54 -24.44
CA PHE A 918 13.28 10.94 -25.57
C PHE A 918 14.29 12.02 -25.16
N GLN A 919 13.84 13.15 -24.61
CA GLN A 919 14.73 14.23 -24.19
C GLN A 919 15.61 13.88 -22.97
N ALA A 920 15.23 12.85 -22.19
CA ALA A 920 16.06 12.27 -21.12
C ALA A 920 17.17 11.31 -21.60
N LEU A 921 17.36 11.10 -22.91
CA LEU A 921 18.52 10.39 -23.44
C LEU A 921 19.82 11.09 -23.01
N LEU A 922 20.84 10.31 -22.64
CA LEU A 922 22.09 10.85 -22.08
C LEU A 922 22.82 11.74 -23.10
N PHE A 923 22.76 11.38 -24.39
CA PHE A 923 23.24 12.15 -25.53
C PHE A 923 22.69 13.58 -25.59
N LEU A 924 21.41 13.77 -25.25
CA LEU A 924 20.72 15.06 -25.25
C LEU A 924 20.97 15.82 -23.94
N ARG A 925 20.79 15.16 -22.77
CA ARG A 925 21.08 15.77 -21.45
C ARG A 925 22.53 16.26 -21.31
N ARG A 926 23.50 15.60 -21.95
CA ARG A 926 24.91 16.05 -21.99
C ARG A 926 25.16 17.26 -22.88
N ARG A 927 24.32 17.50 -23.90
CA ARG A 927 24.44 18.65 -24.83
C ARG A 927 23.66 19.88 -24.36
N ALA A 928 22.45 19.69 -23.83
CA ALA A 928 21.50 20.76 -23.50
C ALA A 928 20.81 20.53 -22.14
N TYR A 929 21.60 20.43 -21.06
CA TYR A 929 21.11 20.10 -19.71
C TYR A 929 20.00 21.04 -19.20
N GLU A 930 20.13 22.35 -19.39
CA GLU A 930 19.15 23.34 -18.91
C GLU A 930 17.80 23.23 -19.64
N VAL A 931 17.84 23.06 -20.97
CA VAL A 931 16.65 22.82 -21.81
C VAL A 931 15.98 21.52 -21.37
N PHE A 932 16.77 20.45 -21.17
CA PHE A 932 16.29 19.19 -20.63
C PHE A 932 15.57 19.40 -19.29
N LEU A 933 16.19 20.09 -18.33
CA LEU A 933 15.66 20.25 -16.98
C LEU A 933 14.32 21.02 -16.97
N ILE A 934 14.22 22.13 -17.69
CA ILE A 934 13.01 22.94 -17.77
C ILE A 934 11.90 22.17 -18.48
N LEU A 935 12.18 21.60 -19.66
CA LEU A 935 11.20 20.85 -20.44
C LEU A 935 10.72 19.59 -19.69
N HIS A 936 11.62 18.92 -18.95
CA HIS A 936 11.26 17.77 -18.11
C HIS A 936 10.32 18.15 -16.96
N ILE A 937 10.50 19.33 -16.34
CA ILE A 937 9.62 19.80 -15.26
C ILE A 937 8.24 20.20 -15.80
N LEU A 938 8.19 20.90 -16.94
CA LEU A 938 6.92 21.30 -17.57
C LEU A 938 6.13 20.08 -18.07
N LEU A 939 6.78 19.17 -18.82
CA LEU A 939 6.15 17.93 -19.27
C LEU A 939 5.77 17.02 -18.09
N ALA A 940 6.50 17.05 -16.96
CA ALA A 940 6.11 16.30 -15.75
C ALA A 940 4.86 16.89 -15.09
N GLY A 941 4.68 18.21 -15.16
CA GLY A 941 3.44 18.89 -14.76
C GLY A 941 2.25 18.42 -15.62
N PHE A 942 2.37 18.53 -16.95
CA PHE A 942 1.33 18.05 -17.87
C PHE A 942 1.12 16.53 -17.80
N TRP A 943 2.15 15.73 -17.52
CA TRP A 943 2.02 14.30 -17.21
C TRP A 943 1.13 14.08 -16.00
N ILE A 944 1.37 14.76 -14.86
CA ILE A 944 0.56 14.59 -13.64
C ILE A 944 -0.87 15.12 -13.83
N ILE A 945 -1.06 16.24 -14.54
CA ILE A 945 -2.37 16.87 -14.75
C ILE A 945 -3.20 16.09 -15.78
N GLY A 946 -2.62 15.71 -16.92
CA GLY A 946 -3.29 14.85 -17.88
C GLY A 946 -3.59 13.47 -17.30
N MET A 947 -2.67 12.93 -16.48
CA MET A 947 -2.97 11.75 -15.69
C MET A 947 -4.14 11.99 -14.73
N TRP A 948 -4.24 13.12 -14.00
CA TRP A 948 -5.37 13.44 -13.12
C TRP A 948 -6.73 13.43 -13.83
N PHE A 949 -6.83 14.03 -15.01
CA PHE A 949 -8.11 14.09 -15.75
C PHE A 949 -8.45 12.79 -16.48
N HIS A 950 -7.45 12.00 -16.88
CA HIS A 950 -7.65 10.69 -17.51
C HIS A 950 -8.35 9.65 -16.62
N VAL A 951 -8.40 9.89 -15.31
CA VAL A 951 -8.64 8.85 -14.28
C VAL A 951 -9.55 9.26 -13.14
N CYS A 952 -9.83 10.56 -12.96
CA CYS A 952 -10.77 11.01 -11.94
C CYS A 952 -12.14 10.33 -12.14
N VAL A 953 -12.59 10.22 -13.40
CA VAL A 953 -13.80 9.49 -13.83
C VAL A 953 -13.76 7.99 -13.53
N MET A 954 -12.57 7.38 -13.48
CA MET A 954 -12.42 5.94 -13.20
C MET A 954 -12.44 5.62 -11.70
N GLY A 955 -12.49 6.62 -10.81
CA GLY A 955 -12.27 6.46 -9.36
C GLY A 955 -10.79 6.37 -8.97
N TYR A 956 -9.93 6.82 -9.88
CA TYR A 956 -8.49 6.62 -9.86
C TYR A 956 -7.76 7.97 -9.60
N SER A 957 -8.25 8.83 -8.71
CA SER A 957 -7.67 10.17 -8.48
C SER A 957 -6.63 10.24 -7.34
N GLN A 958 -6.77 9.38 -6.34
CA GLN A 958 -6.20 9.53 -4.99
C GLN A 958 -4.67 9.28 -4.83
N PHE A 959 -3.90 9.21 -5.92
CA PHE A 959 -2.42 9.42 -5.92
C PHE A 959 -1.95 10.56 -6.76
N MET A 960 -2.80 11.20 -7.56
CA MET A 960 -2.40 12.51 -8.04
C MET A 960 -2.39 13.47 -6.85
N TYR A 961 -3.30 13.26 -5.86
CA TYR A 961 -3.08 13.75 -4.48
C TYR A 961 -1.68 13.40 -3.93
N SER A 962 -1.23 12.15 -4.02
CA SER A 962 0.12 11.76 -3.57
C SER A 962 1.28 12.28 -4.44
N CYS A 963 1.07 12.55 -5.74
CA CYS A 963 2.01 13.26 -6.60
C CYS A 963 2.19 14.68 -6.09
N PHE A 964 1.07 15.39 -5.93
CA PHE A 964 1.05 16.76 -5.45
C PHE A 964 1.61 16.85 -4.03
N ALA A 965 1.30 15.89 -3.15
CA ALA A 965 1.88 15.81 -1.81
C ALA A 965 3.39 15.55 -1.81
N VAL A 966 3.89 14.53 -2.53
CA VAL A 966 5.33 14.22 -2.59
C VAL A 966 6.12 15.34 -3.27
N TRP A 967 5.62 15.85 -4.39
CA TRP A 967 6.29 16.89 -5.17
C TRP A 967 6.25 18.25 -4.46
N GLY A 968 5.09 18.61 -3.91
CA GLY A 968 4.89 19.78 -3.08
C GLY A 968 5.74 19.76 -1.82
N PHE A 969 5.83 18.61 -1.12
CA PHE A 969 6.72 18.44 0.04
C PHE A 969 8.19 18.68 -0.30
N ASP A 970 8.71 18.12 -1.41
CA ASP A 970 10.09 18.41 -1.83
C ASP A 970 10.28 19.92 -2.10
N ARG A 971 9.36 20.59 -2.78
CA ARG A 971 9.48 22.03 -3.04
C ARG A 971 9.39 22.87 -1.76
N PHE A 972 8.47 22.51 -0.85
CA PHE A 972 8.28 23.17 0.44
C PHE A 972 9.52 23.06 1.34
N VAL A 973 10.08 21.85 1.49
CA VAL A 973 11.31 21.64 2.28
C VAL A 973 12.52 22.32 1.63
N ARG A 974 12.61 22.37 0.29
CA ARG A 974 13.67 23.13 -0.41
C ARG A 974 13.56 24.63 -0.16
N ALA A 975 12.35 25.20 -0.18
CA ALA A 975 12.12 26.60 0.18
C ALA A 975 12.53 26.88 1.64
N ILE A 976 12.11 26.02 2.58
CA ILE A 976 12.52 26.12 4.00
C ILE A 976 14.05 26.08 4.15
N ARG A 977 14.75 25.14 3.49
CA ARG A 977 16.22 25.06 3.57
C ARG A 977 16.92 26.31 3.05
N VAL A 978 16.43 26.88 1.95
CA VAL A 978 16.95 28.14 1.39
C VAL A 978 16.74 29.31 2.36
N LEU A 979 15.53 29.44 2.93
CA LEU A 979 15.22 30.48 3.91
C LEU A 979 16.01 30.31 5.22
N TRP A 980 16.26 29.07 5.65
CA TRP A 980 17.00 28.74 6.87
C TRP A 980 18.52 28.98 6.77
N PHE A 981 19.08 29.01 5.55
CA PHE A 981 20.44 29.48 5.28
C PHE A 981 20.49 30.99 5.00
N GLY A 982 19.49 31.53 4.30
CA GLY A 982 19.40 32.93 3.91
C GLY A 982 20.13 33.26 2.60
N PHE A 983 20.32 34.57 2.36
CA PHE A 983 20.83 35.14 1.10
C PHE A 983 22.11 35.98 1.27
N PRO A 984 23.22 35.40 1.79
CA PRO A 984 24.46 36.13 2.02
C PRO A 984 25.13 36.60 0.72
N LYS A 985 26.05 37.57 0.84
CA LYS A 985 27.03 37.86 -0.20
C LYS A 985 28.15 36.82 -0.13
N ALA A 986 28.40 36.14 -1.23
CA ALA A 986 29.57 35.29 -1.43
C ALA A 986 30.69 36.06 -2.13
N GLU A 987 31.92 35.66 -1.87
CA GLU A 987 33.13 36.07 -2.59
C GLU A 987 33.46 34.99 -3.63
N ILE A 988 33.81 35.39 -4.86
CA ILE A 988 34.04 34.48 -5.98
C ILE A 988 35.30 34.89 -6.73
N SER A 989 36.33 34.05 -6.69
CA SER A 989 37.60 34.27 -7.39
C SER A 989 37.97 33.11 -8.32
N LEU A 990 38.82 33.39 -9.32
CA LEU A 990 39.31 32.40 -10.28
C LEU A 990 40.74 31.95 -9.89
N THR A 991 40.92 30.66 -9.62
CA THR A 991 42.22 30.03 -9.33
C THR A 991 43.09 29.90 -10.59
N PRO A 992 44.41 29.66 -10.46
CA PRO A 992 45.30 29.45 -11.60
C PRO A 992 44.91 28.32 -12.55
N ASP A 993 44.21 27.27 -12.07
CA ASP A 993 43.75 26.15 -12.90
C ASP A 993 42.39 26.40 -13.60
N GLU A 994 41.85 27.62 -13.57
CA GLU A 994 40.47 27.93 -13.98
C GLU A 994 39.39 27.15 -13.19
N THR A 995 39.52 27.15 -11.86
CA THR A 995 38.44 26.77 -10.92
C THR A 995 37.90 28.02 -10.24
N LEU A 996 36.58 28.10 -10.05
CA LEU A 996 35.98 29.19 -9.25
C LEU A 996 36.00 28.79 -7.77
N LYS A 997 36.75 29.53 -6.94
CA LYS A 997 36.64 29.45 -5.48
C LYS A 997 35.46 30.32 -5.06
N VAL A 998 34.44 29.72 -4.45
CA VAL A 998 33.23 30.43 -3.97
C VAL A 998 33.18 30.33 -2.46
N GLU A 999 33.39 31.44 -1.76
CA GLU A 999 33.36 31.51 -0.30
C GLU A 999 32.03 32.12 0.18
N VAL A 1000 31.29 31.37 1.00
CA VAL A 1000 29.95 31.74 1.46
C VAL A 1000 29.90 31.75 2.99
N PRO A 1001 29.62 32.90 3.63
CA PRO A 1001 29.31 32.94 5.06
C PRO A 1001 28.09 32.07 5.38
N LYS A 1002 28.21 31.11 6.28
CA LYS A 1002 27.10 30.26 6.77
C LYS A 1002 26.58 30.74 8.14
N PRO A 1003 25.28 30.56 8.43
CA PRO A 1003 24.77 30.78 9.78
C PRO A 1003 25.39 29.81 10.81
N LYS A 1004 25.55 30.25 12.06
CA LYS A 1004 26.10 29.42 13.16
C LYS A 1004 25.29 28.14 13.42
N HIS A 1005 23.97 28.18 13.19
CA HIS A 1005 23.06 27.05 13.38
C HIS A 1005 23.05 26.04 12.23
N TRP A 1006 23.75 26.32 11.12
CA TRP A 1006 23.74 25.45 9.95
C TRP A 1006 24.86 24.40 10.05
N PRO A 1007 24.54 23.09 10.16
CA PRO A 1007 25.53 22.07 10.46
C PRO A 1007 26.39 21.76 9.22
N THR A 1008 27.72 21.81 9.35
CA THR A 1008 28.61 21.29 8.31
C THR A 1008 28.83 19.79 8.47
N VAL A 1009 28.53 19.06 7.39
CA VAL A 1009 28.73 17.61 7.27
C VAL A 1009 30.02 17.38 6.50
N ALA A 1010 30.94 16.60 7.05
CA ALA A 1010 32.18 16.26 6.35
C ALA A 1010 31.87 15.34 5.14
N GLY A 1011 32.46 15.64 3.98
CA GLY A 1011 32.06 15.06 2.69
C GLY A 1011 30.74 15.63 2.13
N GLY A 1012 30.15 16.64 2.77
CA GLY A 1012 28.87 17.23 2.41
C GLY A 1012 28.87 18.06 1.14
N HIS A 1013 27.69 18.21 0.54
CA HIS A 1013 27.44 19.06 -0.62
C HIS A 1013 26.19 19.91 -0.42
N ALA A 1014 26.09 21.00 -1.15
CA ALA A 1014 24.89 21.85 -1.18
C ALA A 1014 24.64 22.35 -2.60
N TRP A 1015 23.41 22.79 -2.87
CA TRP A 1015 23.06 23.40 -4.14
C TRP A 1015 23.12 24.92 -4.00
N ILE A 1016 23.97 25.57 -4.79
CA ILE A 1016 24.10 27.03 -4.79
C ILE A 1016 23.25 27.64 -5.90
N HIS A 1017 22.48 28.67 -5.55
CA HIS A 1017 21.81 29.58 -6.48
C HIS A 1017 22.66 30.85 -6.59
N PHE A 1018 23.03 31.25 -7.81
CA PHE A 1018 23.75 32.50 -8.06
C PHE A 1018 22.72 33.59 -8.43
N MET A 1019 22.60 34.67 -7.64
CA MET A 1019 21.52 35.65 -7.79
C MET A 1019 21.81 36.67 -8.90
N GLN A 1020 21.71 36.23 -10.15
CA GLN A 1020 21.71 37.10 -11.34
C GLN A 1020 20.28 37.17 -11.92
N PRO A 1021 19.85 38.30 -12.53
CA PRO A 1021 18.45 38.52 -12.91
C PRO A 1021 17.83 37.46 -13.84
N LEU A 1022 18.65 36.82 -14.69
CA LEU A 1022 18.20 35.84 -15.69
C LEU A 1022 18.58 34.38 -15.36
N THR A 1023 19.11 34.11 -14.16
CA THR A 1023 19.56 32.76 -13.77
C THR A 1023 19.34 32.41 -12.30
N PHE A 1024 18.77 33.29 -11.47
CA PHE A 1024 18.58 33.06 -10.02
C PHE A 1024 17.80 31.78 -9.66
N TRP A 1025 16.93 31.30 -10.56
CA TRP A 1025 16.19 30.05 -10.41
C TRP A 1025 17.04 28.80 -10.65
N GLN A 1026 18.16 28.91 -11.38
CA GLN A 1026 19.12 27.83 -11.57
C GLN A 1026 19.85 27.54 -10.26
N ASN A 1027 20.15 26.26 -10.04
CA ASN A 1027 21.05 25.86 -8.97
C ASN A 1027 21.93 24.69 -9.40
N HIS A 1028 23.13 24.64 -8.83
CA HIS A 1028 24.14 23.63 -9.16
C HIS A 1028 24.73 23.01 -7.88
N PRO A 1029 24.96 21.68 -7.85
CA PRO A 1029 25.46 20.99 -6.67
C PRO A 1029 26.98 21.07 -6.60
N PHE A 1030 27.50 21.49 -5.45
CA PHE A 1030 28.93 21.52 -5.19
C PHE A 1030 29.24 20.99 -3.78
N THR A 1031 30.31 20.21 -3.67
CA THR A 1031 30.90 19.79 -2.39
C THR A 1031 31.53 21.00 -1.70
N PHE A 1032 31.35 21.12 -0.39
CA PHE A 1032 31.92 22.22 0.39
C PHE A 1032 32.96 21.73 1.40
N ILE A 1033 33.85 22.64 1.79
CA ILE A 1033 34.70 22.52 2.98
C ILE A 1033 34.37 23.67 3.95
N ASP A 1034 34.60 23.47 5.26
CA ASP A 1034 34.76 24.62 6.17
C ASP A 1034 36.08 25.33 5.80
N SER A 1035 36.06 26.67 5.71
CA SER A 1035 37.25 27.47 5.36
C SER A 1035 38.34 27.32 6.44
N VAL A 1036 39.60 27.17 6.00
CA VAL A 1036 40.76 27.19 6.90
C VAL A 1036 41.09 28.60 7.42
N GLU A 1037 40.64 29.64 6.70
CA GLU A 1037 40.94 31.05 7.00
C GLU A 1037 39.79 31.76 7.73
N LYS A 1038 38.55 31.60 7.25
CA LYS A 1038 37.38 32.40 7.66
C LYS A 1038 36.42 31.56 8.52
N LYS A 1039 36.36 31.84 9.83
CA LYS A 1039 35.41 31.17 10.75
C LYS A 1039 33.95 31.36 10.29
N ASN A 1040 33.16 30.29 10.31
CA ASN A 1040 31.78 30.23 9.81
C ASN A 1040 31.63 30.53 8.30
N THR A 1041 32.66 30.27 7.49
CA THR A 1041 32.56 30.32 6.02
C THR A 1041 32.70 28.92 5.45
N ILE A 1042 31.84 28.57 4.48
CA ILE A 1042 32.00 27.37 3.65
C ILE A 1042 32.58 27.76 2.29
N VAL A 1043 33.46 26.91 1.74
CA VAL A 1043 34.13 27.12 0.46
C VAL A 1043 33.73 26.03 -0.52
N PHE A 1044 33.30 26.42 -1.71
CA PHE A 1044 33.06 25.52 -2.84
C PHE A 1044 34.13 25.71 -3.92
N TYR A 1045 34.63 24.62 -4.50
CA TYR A 1045 35.61 24.63 -5.59
C TYR A 1045 34.90 24.20 -6.89
N CYS A 1046 34.46 25.19 -7.65
CA CYS A 1046 33.54 25.02 -8.77
C CYS A 1046 34.29 25.07 -10.11
N LYS A 1047 34.80 23.91 -10.57
CA LYS A 1047 35.55 23.81 -11.84
C LYS A 1047 34.77 24.39 -13.01
N VAL A 1048 35.38 25.29 -13.80
CA VAL A 1048 34.69 26.01 -14.88
C VAL A 1048 34.18 25.04 -15.95
N LYS A 1049 32.90 25.19 -16.32
CA LYS A 1049 32.19 24.43 -17.35
C LYS A 1049 31.18 25.35 -18.06
N LYS A 1050 30.56 24.87 -19.15
CA LYS A 1050 29.52 25.60 -19.89
C LYS A 1050 28.39 26.08 -18.96
N GLY A 1051 27.74 27.20 -19.33
CA GLY A 1051 26.69 27.82 -18.54
C GLY A 1051 27.25 28.83 -17.54
N ILE A 1052 26.65 28.91 -16.34
CA ILE A 1052 26.91 30.00 -15.40
C ILE A 1052 28.37 30.07 -14.90
N THR A 1053 29.07 28.94 -14.77
CA THR A 1053 30.49 28.96 -14.35
C THR A 1053 31.42 29.48 -15.44
N GLN A 1054 31.13 29.26 -16.73
CA GLN A 1054 31.83 29.93 -17.84
C GLN A 1054 31.46 31.40 -17.97
N SER A 1055 30.20 31.78 -17.71
CA SER A 1055 29.78 33.19 -17.65
C SER A 1055 30.52 33.95 -16.55
N LEU A 1056 30.58 33.36 -15.34
CA LEU A 1056 31.35 33.88 -14.21
C LEU A 1056 32.86 33.92 -14.51
N CYS A 1057 33.44 32.86 -15.09
CA CYS A 1057 34.85 32.86 -15.48
C CYS A 1057 35.18 33.98 -16.47
N LYS A 1058 34.43 34.10 -17.58
CA LYS A 1058 34.60 35.19 -18.55
C LYS A 1058 34.43 36.58 -17.93
N LYS A 1059 33.51 36.73 -16.97
CA LYS A 1059 33.36 37.99 -16.23
C LYS A 1059 34.60 38.27 -15.36
N LEU A 1060 35.07 37.27 -14.62
CA LEU A 1060 36.21 37.39 -13.69
C LEU A 1060 37.55 37.58 -14.41
N GLN A 1061 37.73 37.00 -15.61
CA GLN A 1061 38.88 37.27 -16.48
C GLN A 1061 39.03 38.76 -16.80
N ASN A 1062 37.93 39.53 -16.78
CA ASN A 1062 37.89 40.96 -17.03
C ASN A 1062 37.82 41.82 -15.74
N PHE A 1063 37.90 41.22 -14.55
CA PHE A 1063 37.89 41.94 -13.27
C PHE A 1063 39.30 42.01 -12.66
N PRO A 1064 39.70 43.14 -12.04
CA PRO A 1064 40.97 43.24 -11.33
C PRO A 1064 41.03 42.20 -10.20
N GLY A 1065 42.19 41.56 -10.03
CA GLY A 1065 42.38 40.45 -9.08
C GLY A 1065 41.57 39.18 -9.39
N LYS A 1066 40.90 39.10 -10.54
CA LYS A 1066 40.03 37.97 -10.96
C LYS A 1066 39.00 37.55 -9.90
N SER A 1067 38.49 38.51 -9.12
CA SER A 1067 37.55 38.29 -8.01
C SER A 1067 36.33 39.22 -8.09
N THR A 1068 35.21 38.80 -7.50
CA THR A 1068 33.99 39.62 -7.39
C THR A 1068 33.13 39.15 -6.20
N THR A 1069 32.09 39.92 -5.85
CA THR A 1069 31.08 39.48 -4.87
C THR A 1069 29.68 39.41 -5.49
N MET A 1070 28.87 38.46 -5.02
CA MET A 1070 27.51 38.23 -5.53
C MET A 1070 26.62 37.65 -4.43
N ARG A 1071 25.33 38.01 -4.38
CA ARG A 1071 24.39 37.30 -3.48
C ARG A 1071 24.18 35.87 -3.96
N VAL A 1072 24.10 34.95 -3.02
CA VAL A 1072 23.78 33.54 -3.27
C VAL A 1072 22.73 33.04 -2.30
N ALA A 1073 22.03 31.97 -2.65
CA ALA A 1073 21.32 31.13 -1.68
C ALA A 1073 21.91 29.72 -1.71
N VAL A 1074 21.86 29.03 -0.57
CA VAL A 1074 22.40 27.66 -0.42
C VAL A 1074 21.29 26.75 0.09
N GLU A 1075 20.95 25.74 -0.72
CA GLU A 1075 20.01 24.69 -0.38
C GLU A 1075 20.80 23.47 0.12
N GLY A 1076 20.77 23.20 1.43
CA GLY A 1076 21.56 22.12 2.05
C GLY A 1076 21.41 22.05 3.58
N PRO A 1077 22.34 21.37 4.29
CA PRO A 1077 23.37 20.50 3.72
C PRO A 1077 22.74 19.21 3.18
N TYR A 1078 23.44 18.55 2.26
CA TYR A 1078 23.10 17.22 1.74
C TYR A 1078 24.33 16.29 1.80
N GLY A 1079 24.07 14.99 1.87
CA GLY A 1079 25.10 13.95 2.05
C GLY A 1079 25.36 13.60 3.51
N GLU A 1080 26.20 12.59 3.71
CA GLU A 1080 26.56 12.03 5.01
C GLU A 1080 28.05 11.64 4.99
N THR A 1081 28.73 11.77 6.12
CA THR A 1081 30.12 11.33 6.29
C THR A 1081 30.21 9.80 6.26
N CYS A 1082 31.24 9.24 5.60
CA CYS A 1082 31.41 7.80 5.46
C CYS A 1082 31.66 7.10 6.82
N PRO A 1083 31.15 5.87 7.02
CA PRO A 1083 31.25 5.13 8.29
C PRO A 1083 32.63 4.47 8.49
N VAL A 1084 33.70 5.21 8.22
CA VAL A 1084 35.08 4.71 8.26
C VAL A 1084 35.71 4.76 9.66
N SER A 1085 35.06 5.41 10.63
CA SER A 1085 35.48 5.62 12.03
C SER A 1085 35.76 4.36 12.86
N ASN A 1086 35.60 3.17 12.30
CA ASN A 1086 35.78 1.89 12.98
C ASN A 1086 37.02 1.12 12.47
N HIS A 1087 37.74 1.60 11.45
CA HIS A 1087 38.89 0.90 10.83
C HIS A 1087 40.23 1.27 11.49
N SER A 1088 41.24 0.40 11.40
CA SER A 1088 42.60 0.69 11.91
C SER A 1088 43.40 1.62 10.99
N SER A 1089 43.14 1.58 9.69
CA SER A 1089 43.63 2.55 8.70
C SER A 1089 42.48 3.10 7.87
N SER A 1090 42.58 4.36 7.43
CA SER A 1090 41.66 4.98 6.49
C SER A 1090 42.42 5.75 5.41
N VAL A 1091 42.17 5.38 4.15
CA VAL A 1091 42.92 5.87 2.97
C VAL A 1091 41.97 6.66 2.08
N TYR A 1092 42.26 7.94 1.91
CA TYR A 1092 41.43 8.95 1.29
C TYR A 1092 42.01 9.35 -0.07
N ILE A 1093 41.47 8.86 -1.19
CA ILE A 1093 42.05 8.99 -2.52
C ILE A 1093 41.24 9.96 -3.41
N ALA A 1094 41.79 11.15 -3.63
CA ALA A 1094 41.22 12.19 -4.47
C ALA A 1094 41.79 12.17 -5.90
N GLY A 1095 40.97 12.51 -6.90
CA GLY A 1095 41.41 12.69 -8.29
C GLY A 1095 41.01 14.06 -8.85
N GLY A 1096 41.99 14.91 -9.18
CA GLY A 1096 41.76 16.27 -9.67
C GLY A 1096 40.84 17.07 -8.76
N SER A 1097 39.80 17.70 -9.31
CA SER A 1097 38.82 18.49 -8.54
C SER A 1097 37.88 17.67 -7.62
N GLY A 1098 38.15 16.37 -7.41
CA GLY A 1098 37.47 15.54 -6.40
C GLY A 1098 37.93 15.78 -4.96
N ILE A 1099 39.02 16.54 -4.76
CA ILE A 1099 39.65 16.76 -3.45
C ILE A 1099 38.74 17.33 -2.34
N PRO A 1100 37.77 18.26 -2.56
CA PRO A 1100 37.14 18.97 -1.43
C PRO A 1100 36.43 18.05 -0.42
N GLY A 1101 35.68 17.05 -0.89
CA GLY A 1101 34.97 16.12 -0.01
C GLY A 1101 35.90 15.14 0.72
N ILE A 1102 36.95 14.72 0.03
CA ILE A 1102 37.96 13.76 0.52
C ILE A 1102 38.85 14.43 1.57
N TYR A 1103 39.30 15.65 1.32
CA TYR A 1103 39.95 16.52 2.30
C TYR A 1103 39.05 16.77 3.52
N SER A 1104 37.78 17.13 3.30
CA SER A 1104 36.81 17.37 4.37
C SER A 1104 36.64 16.16 5.29
N GLU A 1105 36.55 14.94 4.75
CA GLU A 1105 36.49 13.73 5.57
C GLU A 1105 37.81 13.38 6.25
N ALA A 1106 38.96 13.46 5.56
CA ALA A 1106 40.27 13.16 6.17
C ALA A 1106 40.57 14.10 7.36
N VAL A 1107 40.32 15.40 7.19
CA VAL A 1107 40.45 16.41 8.26
C VAL A 1107 39.43 16.16 9.38
N SER A 1108 38.21 15.72 9.06
CA SER A 1108 37.20 15.36 10.07
C SER A 1108 37.59 14.10 10.85
N MET A 1109 38.23 13.12 10.19
CA MET A 1109 38.74 11.90 10.83
C MET A 1109 39.88 12.22 11.80
N ALA A 1110 40.91 12.92 11.33
CA ALA A 1110 42.06 13.29 12.15
C ALA A 1110 41.66 14.14 13.37
N LYS A 1111 40.69 15.07 13.22
CA LYS A 1111 40.14 15.86 14.33
C LYS A 1111 39.24 15.08 15.29
N ARG A 1112 38.78 13.87 14.92
CA ARG A 1112 37.95 12.98 15.76
C ARG A 1112 38.74 11.84 16.39
N SER A 1113 39.88 11.44 15.81
CA SER A 1113 40.72 10.39 16.38
C SER A 1113 41.47 10.92 17.60
N LYS A 1114 40.94 10.63 18.80
CA LYS A 1114 41.67 10.79 20.07
C LYS A 1114 42.78 9.74 20.27
N ASP A 1115 42.85 8.76 19.38
CA ASP A 1115 43.67 7.57 19.48
C ASP A 1115 44.81 7.65 18.45
N SER A 1116 46.05 7.56 18.93
CA SER A 1116 47.27 7.67 18.13
C SER A 1116 47.58 6.42 17.30
N THR A 1117 46.93 5.29 17.59
CA THR A 1117 47.17 3.99 16.92
C THR A 1117 46.60 3.90 15.50
N ARG A 1118 45.88 4.93 15.03
CA ARG A 1118 45.01 4.86 13.84
C ARG A 1118 45.60 5.65 12.68
N LYS A 1119 46.01 4.96 11.61
CA LYS A 1119 46.55 5.60 10.40
C LYS A 1119 45.46 6.31 9.60
N THR A 1120 45.73 7.54 9.19
CA THR A 1120 44.92 8.30 8.22
C THR A 1120 45.84 8.79 7.11
N LYS A 1121 45.52 8.46 5.85
CA LYS A 1121 46.34 8.81 4.70
C LYS A 1121 45.52 9.48 3.61
N LEU A 1122 46.03 10.57 3.04
CA LEU A 1122 45.39 11.38 2.00
C LEU A 1122 46.25 11.32 0.72
N ILE A 1123 45.71 10.74 -0.35
CA ILE A 1123 46.40 10.58 -1.62
C ILE A 1123 45.68 11.42 -2.67
N TRP A 1124 46.36 12.37 -3.30
CA TRP A 1124 45.76 13.25 -4.32
C TRP A 1124 46.44 13.09 -5.68
N ILE A 1125 45.69 12.60 -6.66
CA ILE A 1125 46.15 12.34 -8.02
C ILE A 1125 45.69 13.49 -8.92
N VAL A 1126 46.63 14.34 -9.34
CA VAL A 1126 46.38 15.53 -10.17
C VAL A 1126 46.99 15.40 -11.57
N ARG A 1127 46.48 16.16 -12.54
CA ARG A 1127 47.10 16.24 -13.86
C ARG A 1127 48.25 17.24 -13.88
N GLU A 1128 48.03 18.43 -13.36
CA GLU A 1128 48.90 19.59 -13.53
C GLU A 1128 49.11 20.30 -12.18
N ILE A 1129 50.34 20.75 -11.98
CA ILE A 1129 50.83 21.42 -10.75
C ILE A 1129 49.97 22.65 -10.37
N ALA A 1130 49.41 23.33 -11.38
CA ALA A 1130 48.45 24.43 -11.20
C ALA A 1130 47.18 24.06 -10.43
N THR A 1131 46.78 22.78 -10.42
CA THR A 1131 45.65 22.31 -9.60
C THR A 1131 46.02 22.28 -8.11
N VAL A 1132 47.28 21.97 -7.78
CA VAL A 1132 47.81 22.00 -6.41
C VAL A 1132 47.85 23.44 -5.90
N ALA A 1133 48.28 24.38 -6.74
CA ALA A 1133 48.29 25.81 -6.43
C ALA A 1133 46.92 26.37 -5.99
N GLY A 1134 45.83 25.87 -6.57
CA GLY A 1134 44.47 26.24 -6.15
C GLY A 1134 44.04 25.74 -4.77
N PHE A 1135 44.84 24.92 -4.08
CA PHE A 1135 44.50 24.23 -2.83
C PHE A 1135 45.63 24.29 -1.77
N LEU A 1136 46.64 25.14 -1.97
CA LEU A 1136 47.84 25.21 -1.12
C LEU A 1136 47.51 25.49 0.35
N LYS A 1137 46.58 26.42 0.62
CA LYS A 1137 46.21 26.81 2.00
C LYS A 1137 45.60 25.63 2.77
N GLU A 1138 44.77 24.85 2.08
CA GLU A 1138 44.18 23.63 2.60
C GLU A 1138 45.24 22.56 2.86
N LEU A 1139 46.25 22.42 1.98
CA LEU A 1139 47.40 21.53 2.16
C LEU A 1139 48.36 21.97 3.30
N THR A 1140 48.59 23.27 3.48
CA THR A 1140 49.36 23.81 4.63
C THR A 1140 48.68 23.45 5.95
N ALA A 1141 47.34 23.52 6.00
CA ALA A 1141 46.57 23.18 7.19
C ALA A 1141 46.64 21.69 7.60
N LEU A 1142 47.16 20.80 6.73
CA LEU A 1142 47.43 19.40 7.08
C LEU A 1142 48.65 19.23 8.00
N LYS A 1143 49.60 20.19 8.02
CA LYS A 1143 50.84 20.13 8.82
C LYS A 1143 50.62 19.93 10.33
N HIS A 1144 49.43 20.26 10.83
CA HIS A 1144 49.05 20.15 12.24
C HIS A 1144 48.07 18.99 12.53
N LEU A 1145 47.94 18.04 11.60
CA LEU A 1145 47.05 16.88 11.70
C LEU A 1145 47.82 15.59 11.45
N ASN A 1146 47.44 14.50 12.11
CA ASN A 1146 47.99 13.16 11.85
C ASN A 1146 47.39 12.60 10.55
N ILE A 1147 47.83 13.14 9.41
CA ILE A 1147 47.42 12.75 8.05
C ILE A 1147 48.66 12.63 7.18
N GLU A 1148 49.09 11.40 6.91
CA GLU A 1148 50.12 11.09 5.92
C GLU A 1148 49.61 11.53 4.53
N THR A 1149 50.33 12.40 3.81
CA THR A 1149 49.80 13.04 2.60
C THR A 1149 50.72 12.82 1.41
N VAL A 1150 50.18 12.30 0.31
CA VAL A 1150 50.93 11.96 -0.93
C VAL A 1150 50.25 12.60 -2.15
N VAL A 1151 50.98 13.34 -2.98
CA VAL A 1151 50.47 14.03 -4.17
C VAL A 1151 51.14 13.49 -5.44
N TYR A 1152 50.34 12.84 -6.30
CA TYR A 1152 50.79 12.29 -7.57
C TYR A 1152 50.53 13.27 -8.72
N ILE A 1153 51.59 13.71 -9.41
CA ILE A 1153 51.50 14.63 -10.56
C ILE A 1153 51.67 13.83 -11.87
N THR A 1154 50.54 13.63 -12.56
CA THR A 1154 50.39 12.61 -13.62
C THR A 1154 50.68 13.08 -15.06
N ARG A 1155 51.12 14.33 -15.23
CA ARG A 1155 51.67 14.87 -16.48
C ARG A 1155 53.10 15.30 -16.18
N GLU A 1156 54.06 14.80 -16.96
CA GLU A 1156 55.43 15.31 -16.92
C GLU A 1156 55.43 16.80 -17.28
N VAL A 1157 56.15 17.58 -16.48
CA VAL A 1157 56.29 19.03 -16.66
C VAL A 1157 57.73 19.27 -17.14
N LEU A 1158 57.88 19.86 -18.31
CA LEU A 1158 59.16 20.48 -18.71
C LEU A 1158 59.52 21.51 -17.63
N ALA A 1159 60.65 21.33 -16.94
CA ALA A 1159 60.93 22.00 -15.66
C ALA A 1159 60.68 23.53 -15.67
N ALA A 1160 61.07 24.22 -16.74
CA ALA A 1160 60.83 25.65 -16.95
C ALA A 1160 59.36 26.09 -16.78
N VAL A 1161 58.39 25.23 -17.11
CA VAL A 1161 56.95 25.50 -16.97
C VAL A 1161 56.46 25.36 -15.52
N ALA A 1162 57.19 24.63 -14.65
CA ALA A 1162 56.95 24.62 -13.22
C ALA A 1162 57.49 25.92 -12.57
N GLU A 1163 58.73 26.31 -12.90
CA GLU A 1163 59.36 27.52 -12.36
C GLU A 1163 58.56 28.79 -12.67
N GLU A 1164 58.23 29.03 -13.96
CA GLU A 1164 57.48 30.21 -14.39
C GLU A 1164 56.07 30.28 -13.75
N PHE A 1165 55.52 29.13 -13.36
CA PHE A 1165 54.23 29.01 -12.73
C PHE A 1165 54.28 29.29 -11.21
N PHE A 1166 55.29 28.77 -10.49
CA PHE A 1166 55.48 29.08 -9.07
C PHE A 1166 55.84 30.55 -8.85
N LEU A 1167 56.72 31.13 -9.69
CA LEU A 1167 57.05 32.55 -9.71
C LEU A 1167 55.82 33.48 -9.85
N LYS A 1168 54.73 33.00 -10.47
CA LYS A 1168 53.48 33.76 -10.67
C LYS A 1168 52.41 33.52 -9.59
N THR A 1169 52.67 32.64 -8.61
CA THR A 1169 51.69 32.24 -7.58
C THR A 1169 51.92 32.93 -6.22
N ASP A 1170 52.77 33.97 -6.19
CA ASP A 1170 53.05 34.82 -5.02
C ASP A 1170 53.52 34.05 -3.76
N LEU A 1171 54.29 32.98 -3.99
CA LEU A 1171 55.11 32.31 -2.97
C LEU A 1171 56.45 33.05 -2.81
N SER A 1172 56.38 34.37 -2.61
CA SER A 1172 57.47 35.34 -2.67
C SER A 1172 58.40 35.34 -1.43
N SER A 1173 58.53 34.20 -0.74
CA SER A 1173 59.14 34.07 0.59
C SER A 1173 60.01 32.81 0.80
N LEU A 1174 60.43 32.14 -0.28
CA LEU A 1174 61.46 31.09 -0.23
C LEU A 1174 62.68 31.51 -1.06
N GLU A 1175 63.86 31.31 -0.49
CA GLU A 1175 65.12 31.87 -1.00
C GLU A 1175 65.68 31.05 -2.17
N LYS A 1176 66.53 31.69 -2.99
CA LYS A 1176 67.24 31.01 -4.09
C LYS A 1176 68.54 30.43 -3.56
N ASP A 1177 68.74 29.13 -3.79
CA ASP A 1177 70.09 28.56 -3.76
C ASP A 1177 70.42 27.75 -5.03
N LYS A 1178 71.69 27.38 -5.18
CA LYS A 1178 72.34 27.29 -6.50
C LYS A 1178 72.40 25.92 -7.17
N GLU A 1179 72.51 25.99 -8.51
CA GLU A 1179 73.26 25.07 -9.38
C GLU A 1179 73.05 23.57 -9.17
N GLY A 1180 71.78 23.16 -9.31
CA GLY A 1180 71.41 21.82 -9.74
C GLY A 1180 70.46 21.89 -10.94
N SER A 1181 70.27 20.77 -11.64
CA SER A 1181 69.15 20.62 -12.58
C SER A 1181 67.86 20.49 -11.77
N LEU A 1182 67.28 21.62 -11.34
CA LEU A 1182 66.07 21.67 -10.52
C LEU A 1182 64.85 21.14 -11.29
N ASN A 1183 64.66 19.83 -11.21
CA ASN A 1183 63.35 19.22 -11.35
C ASN A 1183 62.42 19.91 -10.35
N GLY A 1184 61.28 20.46 -10.81
CA GLY A 1184 60.30 21.17 -9.97
C GLY A 1184 59.57 20.31 -8.91
N LEU A 1185 60.17 19.19 -8.52
CA LEU A 1185 59.84 18.36 -7.37
C LEU A 1185 60.52 18.90 -6.10
N SER A 1186 61.82 19.22 -6.14
CA SER A 1186 62.58 19.54 -4.91
C SER A 1186 62.05 20.81 -4.23
N THR A 1187 61.76 21.86 -4.99
CA THR A 1187 61.14 23.09 -4.47
C THR A 1187 59.75 22.84 -3.85
N LEU A 1188 59.01 21.83 -4.32
CA LEU A 1188 57.73 21.43 -3.72
C LEU A 1188 57.93 20.66 -2.41
N GLU A 1189 58.90 19.74 -2.38
CA GLU A 1189 59.26 18.93 -1.21
C GLU A 1189 59.84 19.81 -0.08
N GLU A 1190 60.65 20.82 -0.43
CA GLU A 1190 61.14 21.88 0.47
C GLU A 1190 60.01 22.75 1.03
N THR A 1191 59.03 23.12 0.19
CA THR A 1191 57.89 23.96 0.61
C THR A 1191 56.91 23.21 1.52
N PHE A 1192 56.68 21.91 1.26
CA PHE A 1192 55.73 21.08 1.99
C PHE A 1192 56.37 19.75 2.45
N PRO A 1193 57.33 19.75 3.40
CA PRO A 1193 58.03 18.54 3.83
C PRO A 1193 57.14 17.55 4.61
N HIS A 1194 55.88 17.91 4.89
CA HIS A 1194 54.84 17.02 5.42
C HIS A 1194 53.98 16.38 4.31
N ILE A 1195 54.35 16.56 3.03
CA ILE A 1195 53.67 16.04 1.85
C ILE A 1195 54.70 15.38 0.93
N GLU A 1196 54.51 14.10 0.64
CA GLU A 1196 55.32 13.40 -0.37
C GLU A 1196 54.81 13.72 -1.77
N PHE A 1197 55.67 14.18 -2.68
CA PHE A 1197 55.32 14.37 -4.09
C PHE A 1197 55.88 13.23 -4.93
N ARG A 1198 55.07 12.69 -5.85
CA ARG A 1198 55.47 11.62 -6.76
C ARG A 1198 55.08 11.98 -8.19
N PHE A 1199 56.04 11.95 -9.12
CA PHE A 1199 55.74 12.12 -10.55
C PHE A 1199 55.21 10.83 -11.18
N GLY A 1200 54.46 10.97 -12.26
CA GLY A 1200 53.86 9.85 -12.99
C GLY A 1200 52.51 9.44 -12.42
N ARG A 1201 52.03 8.25 -12.82
CA ARG A 1201 50.76 7.68 -12.34
C ARG A 1201 51.05 6.56 -11.34
N PRO A 1202 50.37 6.52 -10.17
CA PRO A 1202 50.50 5.38 -9.27
C PRO A 1202 50.03 4.09 -9.93
N ASP A 1203 50.76 3.00 -9.72
CA ASP A 1203 50.17 1.66 -9.85
C ASP A 1203 49.18 1.48 -8.70
N LEU A 1204 47.89 1.56 -9.04
CA LEU A 1204 46.81 1.44 -8.07
C LEU A 1204 46.76 0.06 -7.41
N LYS A 1205 47.25 -1.00 -8.06
CA LYS A 1205 47.27 -2.36 -7.52
C LYS A 1205 48.36 -2.50 -6.46
N LEU A 1206 49.59 -2.03 -6.75
CA LEU A 1206 50.69 -2.03 -5.78
C LEU A 1206 50.34 -1.19 -4.56
N LEU A 1207 49.88 0.05 -4.78
CA LEU A 1207 49.43 0.98 -3.73
C LEU A 1207 48.38 0.34 -2.80
N ILE A 1208 47.38 -0.35 -3.35
CA ILE A 1208 46.35 -1.01 -2.53
C ILE A 1208 46.94 -2.18 -1.72
N VAL A 1209 47.92 -2.93 -2.24
CA VAL A 1209 48.59 -4.02 -1.51
C VAL A 1209 49.49 -3.48 -0.39
N GLU A 1210 50.19 -2.37 -0.62
CA GLU A 1210 51.00 -1.67 0.40
C GLU A 1210 50.13 -1.24 1.59
N GLU A 1211 49.06 -0.48 1.34
CA GLU A 1211 48.12 -0.01 2.38
C GLU A 1211 47.44 -1.16 3.15
N ILE A 1212 47.15 -2.28 2.48
CA ILE A 1212 46.61 -3.48 3.12
C ILE A 1212 47.66 -4.18 3.98
N THR A 1213 48.93 -4.13 3.59
CA THR A 1213 50.04 -4.72 4.36
C THR A 1213 50.30 -3.92 5.63
N GLU A 1214 50.29 -2.59 5.55
CA GLU A 1214 50.52 -1.69 6.70
C GLU A 1214 49.36 -1.63 7.71
N ALA A 1215 48.11 -1.76 7.29
CA ALA A 1215 46.96 -1.62 8.20
C ALA A 1215 46.92 -2.72 9.27
N ALA A 1216 46.73 -2.38 10.55
CA ALA A 1216 46.82 -3.36 11.65
C ALA A 1216 45.79 -4.51 11.56
N SER A 1217 44.50 -4.19 11.38
CA SER A 1217 43.40 -5.19 11.34
C SER A 1217 42.40 -4.98 10.21
N SER A 1218 42.26 -3.73 9.76
CA SER A 1218 41.20 -3.29 8.86
C SER A 1218 41.53 -1.96 8.19
N VAL A 1219 41.22 -1.84 6.90
CA VAL A 1219 41.42 -0.63 6.11
C VAL A 1219 40.18 -0.28 5.30
N ALA A 1220 39.86 1.01 5.25
CA ALA A 1220 38.80 1.54 4.40
C ALA A 1220 39.35 2.53 3.38
N PHE A 1221 38.98 2.34 2.12
CA PHE A 1221 39.33 3.24 1.01
C PHE A 1221 38.14 4.15 0.69
N VAL A 1222 38.33 5.47 0.75
CA VAL A 1222 37.33 6.49 0.39
C VAL A 1222 37.82 7.27 -0.82
N THR A 1223 37.03 7.44 -1.88
CA THR A 1223 37.51 8.11 -3.11
C THR A 1223 36.49 9.00 -3.83
N CYS A 1224 37.00 10.08 -4.42
CA CYS A 1224 36.26 10.98 -5.32
C CYS A 1224 37.20 11.56 -6.37
N GLY A 1225 36.79 11.59 -7.64
CA GLY A 1225 37.61 12.17 -8.70
C GLY A 1225 37.12 11.83 -10.10
N HIS A 1226 38.05 11.72 -11.05
CA HIS A 1226 37.71 11.33 -12.42
C HIS A 1226 37.06 9.93 -12.46
N PRO A 1227 35.96 9.70 -13.20
CA PRO A 1227 35.24 8.42 -13.21
C PRO A 1227 36.09 7.17 -13.42
N LEU A 1228 37.12 7.22 -14.28
CA LEU A 1228 38.04 6.09 -14.49
C LEU A 1228 38.82 5.72 -13.22
N LEU A 1229 39.39 6.70 -12.51
CA LEU A 1229 40.18 6.46 -11.30
C LEU A 1229 39.33 5.78 -10.21
N VAL A 1230 38.12 6.28 -9.99
CA VAL A 1230 37.17 5.71 -9.03
C VAL A 1230 36.74 4.29 -9.43
N ASP A 1231 36.66 4.01 -10.74
CA ASP A 1231 36.32 2.69 -11.26
C ASP A 1231 37.48 1.68 -11.12
N ASP A 1232 38.71 2.07 -11.43
CA ASP A 1232 39.89 1.19 -11.35
C ASP A 1232 40.33 0.93 -9.89
N LEU A 1233 40.26 1.95 -9.01
CA LEU A 1233 40.46 1.76 -7.56
C LEU A 1233 39.48 0.73 -6.98
N ARG A 1234 38.18 0.87 -7.30
CA ARG A 1234 37.13 -0.06 -6.83
C ARG A 1234 37.40 -1.49 -7.28
N TYR A 1235 37.88 -1.66 -8.50
CA TYR A 1235 38.23 -2.95 -9.06
C TYR A 1235 39.41 -3.61 -8.32
N HIS A 1236 40.49 -2.86 -8.07
CA HIS A 1236 41.67 -3.43 -7.40
C HIS A 1236 41.46 -3.69 -5.90
N VAL A 1237 40.66 -2.87 -5.19
CA VAL A 1237 40.25 -3.21 -3.79
C VAL A 1237 39.41 -4.49 -3.76
N VAL A 1238 38.56 -4.72 -4.77
CA VAL A 1238 37.76 -5.95 -4.89
C VAL A 1238 38.63 -7.19 -5.12
N GLU A 1239 39.70 -7.10 -5.92
CA GLU A 1239 40.63 -8.22 -6.13
C GLU A 1239 41.24 -8.71 -4.81
N GLN A 1240 41.62 -7.80 -3.91
CA GLN A 1240 42.36 -8.13 -2.67
C GLN A 1240 41.52 -8.73 -1.53
N ILE A 1241 40.18 -8.77 -1.63
CA ILE A 1241 39.30 -9.18 -0.52
C ILE A 1241 39.58 -10.61 0.00
N ASP A 1242 39.94 -11.53 -0.88
CA ASP A 1242 40.24 -12.92 -0.53
C ASP A 1242 41.74 -13.17 -0.27
N HIS A 1243 42.61 -12.22 -0.63
CA HIS A 1243 44.07 -12.32 -0.46
C HIS A 1243 44.56 -11.80 0.90
N THR A 1244 43.65 -11.41 1.81
CA THR A 1244 44.00 -10.95 3.15
C THR A 1244 43.03 -11.46 4.21
N SER A 1245 43.54 -11.69 5.43
CA SER A 1245 42.71 -11.96 6.61
C SER A 1245 41.94 -10.71 7.06
N LYS A 1246 42.56 -9.53 6.92
CA LYS A 1246 42.08 -8.21 7.36
C LYS A 1246 40.73 -7.81 6.74
N ARG A 1247 40.02 -6.86 7.35
CA ARG A 1247 38.76 -6.32 6.79
C ARG A 1247 39.03 -5.17 5.81
N LEU A 1248 38.61 -5.33 4.55
CA LEU A 1248 38.62 -4.29 3.52
C LEU A 1248 37.20 -3.75 3.28
N ASP A 1249 37.02 -2.43 3.21
CA ASP A 1249 35.79 -1.80 2.71
C ASP A 1249 36.11 -0.60 1.78
N PHE A 1250 35.19 -0.26 0.87
CA PHE A 1250 35.38 0.79 -0.15
C PHE A 1250 34.17 1.72 -0.28
N TYR A 1251 34.42 3.03 -0.39
CA TYR A 1251 33.40 4.08 -0.42
C TYR A 1251 33.69 5.14 -1.50
N GLU A 1252 32.86 5.21 -2.54
CA GLU A 1252 32.93 6.30 -3.54
C GLU A 1252 32.02 7.48 -3.14
N GLN A 1253 32.51 8.73 -3.26
CA GLN A 1253 31.71 9.95 -3.09
C GLN A 1253 31.30 10.61 -4.43
N LEU A 1254 31.80 10.11 -5.56
CA LEU A 1254 31.55 10.67 -6.89
C LEU A 1254 30.06 10.70 -7.25
N GLN A 1255 29.56 11.87 -7.64
CA GLN A 1255 28.19 12.07 -8.12
C GLN A 1255 28.18 12.33 -9.63
N VAL A 1256 27.59 11.40 -10.40
CA VAL A 1256 27.47 11.51 -11.86
C VAL A 1256 26.10 12.06 -12.25
N TRP A 1257 26.06 13.37 -12.50
CA TRP A 1257 24.86 14.19 -12.67
C TRP A 1257 24.20 14.15 -14.06
N ALA A 1258 24.96 13.77 -15.10
CA ALA A 1258 24.46 13.54 -16.45
C ALA A 1258 24.14 12.04 -16.63
#